data_AF-A0A950ESD1-F1
#
_entry.id   AF-A0A950ESD1-F1
#
_cell.length_a   1.000
_cell.length_b   1.000
_cell.length_c   1.000
_cell.angle_alpha   90.00
_cell.angle_beta   90.00
_cell.angle_gamma   90.00
#
_symmetry.space_group_name_H-M   'P 1'
#
loop_
_entity.id
_entity.type
_entity.pdbx_description
1 polymer ?
#
loop_
_entity_poly.entity_id
_entity_poly.type
_entity_poly.pdbx_seq_one_letter_code
_entity_poly.pdbx_strand_id
1 'polypeptide(L)'
;MNDHQQRAAVPAAQGLYDPQNEHDACGVGFVAHIKGKKSHEIIQQGLKILENLDHRGAVGADPLMGDGAGILIQIPDAFYREEMAKQGVTLPPFGEYGVGMIFLPKEHASRLACEQELERTVRAEGQVVLGWRDVPVDHAMPISPTVKASEPLIRQIFIGRGKDVMVTDALERKLYVIRKTASHRIQALKLKHGKEYFVPSCSARTVVYKGLLLAGQVGVYYRDLQDERVVSALALVHQRFSTNTFPAWELAHPYRMIAHNGEINTVKGNVNWLNARTGAIASHVLGDDLPKLWPLIYPGQSDTASFDNCLELLVMAGYPLVHAMMMMIPEAWEQHTLMDENRKAFYEYHAAMMEPWDGPAAIAFTDGRQIGATLDRNGLRPARYIVTDDDLVIMASEAGVLPIPESKIVKKWRLQPGKMFLIDMEHGRIIDDKELKDNLANAKPYKSWIDAVRIKLDEIEPKAEDVVTERREAAALLDRQQAFGYTQEDLKFLMAPMAQAGEEAVGSMGNDSPLAVMSNKNKTLYHYFKQLFAQVTNPPIDPIRENMVMSLVSFIGPKPNLLDTNNINPPMRLEVSQPVLDFRDIAKIRAIDQYTGGKFSSYELNICYPVAWGKEGIEARLASLCAEAVDAVKSGYNILIVSDRRADRDNVAIPALLATSA
;
A
#
# COMPACT_ATOMS: atom_id res chain seq x y z
N MET A 1 -4.74 -10.78 44.45
CA MET A 1 -3.57 -10.13 43.84
C MET A 1 -3.29 -10.85 42.54
N ASN A 2 -3.79 -10.32 41.41
CA ASN A 2 -3.35 -10.67 40.06
C ASN A 2 -3.36 -9.35 39.28
N ASP A 3 -2.17 -8.87 38.95
CA ASP A 3 -1.90 -7.65 38.20
C ASP A 3 -2.42 -7.78 36.77
N HIS A 4 -3.59 -7.20 36.51
CA HIS A 4 -4.01 -6.79 35.16
C HIS A 4 -3.86 -5.27 35.05
N GLN A 5 -2.63 -4.76 35.18
CA GLN A 5 -2.29 -3.47 34.57
C GLN A 5 -2.12 -3.70 33.07
N GLN A 6 -3.24 -3.68 32.33
CA GLN A 6 -3.24 -3.69 30.87
C GLN A 6 -2.54 -2.42 30.38
N ARG A 7 -1.29 -2.59 29.95
CA ARG A 7 -0.58 -1.60 29.12
C ARG A 7 -1.35 -1.46 27.81
N ALA A 8 -1.51 -0.24 27.31
CA ALA A 8 -2.00 0.04 25.97
C ALA A 8 -0.97 -0.45 24.93
N ALA A 9 -1.00 -1.74 24.65
CA ALA A 9 -0.29 -2.41 23.58
C ALA A 9 -1.32 -3.21 22.79
N VAL A 10 -1.18 -3.27 21.46
CA VAL A 10 -2.00 -4.13 20.61
C VAL A 10 -1.94 -5.56 21.15
N PRO A 11 -3.07 -6.19 21.51
CA PRO A 11 -3.08 -7.55 22.05
C PRO A 11 -2.51 -8.52 21.01
N ALA A 12 -1.87 -9.59 21.49
CA ALA A 12 -1.56 -10.71 20.60
C ALA A 12 -2.87 -11.37 20.14
N ALA A 13 -2.83 -12.02 18.97
CA ALA A 13 -3.96 -12.82 18.49
C ALA A 13 -4.43 -13.81 19.58
N GLN A 14 -5.71 -13.74 19.93
CA GLN A 14 -6.31 -14.56 20.99
C GLN A 14 -7.76 -14.90 20.66
N GLY A 15 -8.10 -16.19 20.66
CA GLY A 15 -9.43 -16.65 20.28
C GLY A 15 -9.73 -16.32 18.82
N LEU A 16 -10.83 -15.60 18.57
CA LEU A 16 -11.22 -15.14 17.23
C LEU A 16 -10.63 -13.77 16.86
N TYR A 17 -9.94 -13.09 17.77
CA TYR A 17 -9.30 -11.80 17.49
C TYR A 17 -7.96 -12.02 16.78
N ASP A 18 -7.83 -11.44 15.59
CA ASP A 18 -6.60 -11.36 14.81
C ASP A 18 -6.32 -9.88 14.49
N PRO A 19 -5.18 -9.31 14.95
CA PRO A 19 -4.76 -7.95 14.63
C PRO A 19 -4.67 -7.64 13.13
N GLN A 20 -4.64 -8.65 12.25
CA GLN A 20 -4.63 -8.45 10.80
C GLN A 20 -5.97 -8.00 10.20
N ASN A 21 -7.06 -7.99 10.99
CA ASN A 21 -8.40 -7.56 10.56
C ASN A 21 -8.74 -6.13 11.04
N GLU A 22 -7.71 -5.32 11.24
CA GLU A 22 -7.79 -3.97 11.77
C GLU A 22 -8.00 -2.92 10.64
N HIS A 23 -8.94 -1.98 10.83
CA HIS A 23 -9.39 -1.02 9.81
C HIS A 23 -9.70 0.37 10.41
N ASP A 24 -9.61 1.44 9.61
CA ASP A 24 -9.81 2.84 10.01
C ASP A 24 -10.64 3.65 9.00
N ALA A 25 -11.36 4.68 9.44
CA ALA A 25 -12.07 5.65 8.60
C ALA A 25 -12.07 7.01 9.30
N CYS A 26 -11.89 8.15 8.62
CA CYS A 26 -11.29 9.33 9.28
C CYS A 26 -11.79 10.72 8.81
N GLY A 27 -11.17 11.79 9.30
CA GLY A 27 -11.20 13.14 8.72
C GLY A 27 -9.83 13.54 8.16
N VAL A 28 -9.76 14.04 6.94
CA VAL A 28 -8.51 14.50 6.30
C VAL A 28 -8.69 15.91 5.75
N GLY A 29 -7.65 16.73 5.83
CA GLY A 29 -7.63 18.02 5.16
C GLY A 29 -6.25 18.64 5.11
N PHE A 30 -6.08 19.65 4.26
CA PHE A 30 -4.89 20.47 4.23
C PHE A 30 -5.20 21.92 3.90
N VAL A 31 -4.30 22.80 4.32
CA VAL A 31 -4.19 24.17 3.85
C VAL A 31 -2.85 24.32 3.15
N ALA A 32 -2.83 25.00 2.01
CA ALA A 32 -1.59 25.33 1.31
C ALA A 32 -1.67 26.69 0.63
N HIS A 33 -0.56 27.42 0.64
CA HIS A 33 -0.42 28.65 -0.12
C HIS A 33 0.19 28.33 -1.49
N ILE A 34 -0.52 28.65 -2.58
CA ILE A 34 -0.16 28.25 -3.95
C ILE A 34 1.26 28.69 -4.32
N LYS A 35 1.67 29.90 -3.94
CA LYS A 35 3.01 30.46 -4.21
C LYS A 35 4.09 30.12 -3.17
N GLY A 36 3.83 29.17 -2.28
CA GLY A 36 4.81 28.72 -1.29
C GLY A 36 5.15 29.74 -0.20
N LYS A 37 4.31 30.76 0.03
CA LYS A 37 4.52 31.73 1.11
C LYS A 37 4.24 31.06 2.46
N LYS A 38 5.24 31.04 3.34
CA LYS A 38 5.15 30.43 4.66
C LYS A 38 4.53 31.41 5.66
N SER A 39 3.60 30.95 6.48
CA SER A 39 3.08 31.71 7.62
C SER A 39 2.73 30.77 8.77
N HIS A 40 2.65 31.34 9.99
CA HIS A 40 2.12 30.62 11.14
C HIS A 40 0.59 30.47 11.04
N GLU A 41 -0.09 31.38 10.35
CA GLU A 41 -1.53 31.31 10.10
C GLU A 41 -1.92 30.01 9.39
N ILE A 42 -1.12 29.51 8.45
CA ILE A 42 -1.38 28.22 7.77
C ILE A 42 -1.41 27.06 8.77
N ILE A 43 -0.55 27.09 9.79
CA ILE A 43 -0.52 26.07 10.85
C ILE A 43 -1.76 26.20 11.73
N GLN A 44 -2.11 27.41 12.14
CA GLN A 44 -3.33 27.68 12.92
C GLN A 44 -4.59 27.24 12.17
N GLN A 45 -4.67 27.53 10.88
CA GLN A 45 -5.76 27.10 10.01
C GLN A 45 -5.80 25.56 9.88
N GLY A 46 -4.65 24.90 9.72
CA GLY A 46 -4.57 23.44 9.74
C GLY A 46 -5.10 22.84 11.04
N LEU A 47 -4.65 23.34 12.20
CA LEU A 47 -5.15 22.92 13.51
C LEU A 47 -6.65 23.20 13.67
N LYS A 48 -7.15 24.30 13.10
CA LYS A 48 -8.58 24.62 13.13
C LYS A 48 -9.41 23.66 12.26
N ILE A 49 -8.88 23.19 11.14
CA ILE A 49 -9.51 22.12 10.34
C ILE A 49 -9.65 20.85 11.18
N LEU A 50 -8.59 20.46 11.90
CA LEU A 50 -8.61 19.32 12.83
C LEU A 50 -9.77 19.46 13.83
N GLU A 51 -9.86 20.58 14.54
CA GLU A 51 -10.93 20.84 15.50
C GLU A 51 -12.33 20.74 14.87
N ASN A 52 -12.48 21.25 13.65
CA ASN A 52 -13.77 21.25 12.95
C ASN A 52 -14.12 19.89 12.31
N LEU A 53 -13.21 18.91 12.36
CA LEU A 53 -13.44 17.54 11.94
C LEU A 53 -13.68 16.59 13.12
N ASP A 54 -13.74 17.11 14.35
CA ASP A 54 -13.84 16.29 15.58
C ASP A 54 -15.07 15.37 15.61
N HIS A 55 -16.18 15.77 14.96
CA HIS A 55 -17.38 14.93 14.82
C HIS A 55 -17.18 13.69 13.93
N ARG A 56 -16.05 13.60 13.21
CA ARG A 56 -15.62 12.40 12.47
C ARG A 56 -14.65 11.52 13.25
N GLY A 57 -14.23 11.98 14.44
CA GLY A 57 -13.42 11.21 15.37
C GLY A 57 -14.25 10.31 16.27
N ALA A 58 -13.62 9.27 16.80
CA ALA A 58 -14.18 8.46 17.87
C ALA A 58 -13.58 8.92 19.19
N VAL A 59 -14.41 8.94 20.23
CA VAL A 59 -13.94 8.98 21.62
C VAL A 59 -14.30 7.64 22.26
N GLY A 60 -13.35 7.06 22.99
CA GLY A 60 -13.59 5.82 23.73
C GLY A 60 -14.49 6.03 24.95
N ALA A 61 -14.54 5.03 25.83
CA ALA A 61 -15.22 5.16 27.12
C ALA A 61 -14.61 6.28 28.00
N ASP A 62 -13.31 6.56 27.82
CA ASP A 62 -12.65 7.75 28.34
C ASP A 62 -12.75 8.88 27.30
N PRO A 63 -13.43 10.01 27.61
CA PRO A 63 -13.60 11.12 26.66
C PRO A 63 -12.28 11.81 26.30
N LEU A 64 -11.21 11.60 27.07
CA LEU A 64 -9.86 12.11 26.78
C LEU A 64 -8.99 11.11 25.99
N MET A 65 -9.58 10.02 25.52
CA MET A 65 -8.92 8.99 24.73
C MET A 65 -9.53 8.98 23.31
N GLY A 66 -8.84 9.66 22.40
CA GLY A 66 -9.12 9.59 20.95
C GLY A 66 -8.20 8.60 20.25
N ASP A 67 -8.49 8.31 18.98
CA ASP A 67 -7.77 7.31 18.18
C ASP A 67 -6.50 7.83 17.50
N GLY A 68 -6.25 9.13 17.62
CA GLY A 68 -5.02 9.79 17.19
C GLY A 68 -5.25 10.93 16.20
N ALA A 69 -4.41 11.94 16.30
CA ALA A 69 -4.47 13.13 15.47
C ALA A 69 -3.06 13.67 15.21
N GLY A 70 -2.90 14.45 14.15
CA GLY A 70 -1.63 15.06 13.85
C GLY A 70 -1.65 16.01 12.67
N ILE A 71 -0.50 16.66 12.50
CA ILE A 71 -0.22 17.65 11.48
C ILE A 71 1.18 17.41 10.89
N LEU A 72 1.27 17.48 9.56
CA LEU A 72 2.51 17.52 8.80
C LEU A 72 2.70 18.95 8.28
N ILE A 73 3.89 19.50 8.54
CA ILE A 73 4.30 20.82 8.07
C ILE A 73 5.65 20.74 7.37
N GLN A 74 6.03 21.82 6.67
CA GLN A 74 7.41 22.00 6.24
C GLN A 74 8.30 22.28 7.45
N ILE A 75 9.58 21.93 7.35
CA ILE A 75 10.56 22.23 8.39
C ILE A 75 10.64 23.76 8.63
N PRO A 76 10.41 24.22 9.87
CA PRO A 76 10.51 25.64 10.24
C PRO A 76 11.97 26.01 10.51
N ASP A 77 12.77 26.19 9.44
CA ASP A 77 14.23 26.36 9.53
C ASP A 77 14.68 27.45 10.51
N ALA A 78 14.07 28.63 10.46
CA ALA A 78 14.45 29.76 11.32
C ALA A 78 14.29 29.42 12.81
N PHE A 79 13.13 28.84 13.17
CA PHE A 79 12.86 28.38 14.53
C PHE A 79 13.88 27.32 14.98
N TYR A 80 14.10 26.27 14.20
CA TYR A 80 15.05 25.22 14.58
C TYR A 80 16.49 25.72 14.68
N ARG A 81 16.92 26.62 13.80
CA ARG A 81 18.25 27.22 13.85
C ARG A 81 18.47 27.99 15.14
N GLU A 82 17.48 28.77 15.58
CA GLU A 82 17.54 29.49 16.85
C GLU A 82 17.52 28.53 18.06
N GLU A 83 16.67 27.50 18.05
CA GLU A 83 16.60 26.53 19.15
C GLU A 83 17.87 25.68 19.28
N MET A 84 18.48 25.29 18.15
CA MET A 84 19.74 24.53 18.15
C MET A 84 20.94 25.42 18.51
N ALA A 85 20.94 26.69 18.11
CA ALA A 85 21.97 27.64 18.50
C ALA A 85 22.01 27.87 20.02
N LYS A 86 20.86 27.87 20.71
CA LYS A 86 20.80 27.91 22.19
C LYS A 86 21.53 26.72 22.85
N GLN A 87 21.66 25.61 22.14
CA GLN A 87 22.38 24.41 22.57
C GLN A 87 23.82 24.35 22.05
N GLY A 88 24.32 25.43 21.44
CA GLY A 88 25.67 25.51 20.88
C GLY A 88 25.85 24.78 19.56
N VAL A 89 24.75 24.42 18.86
CA VAL A 89 24.79 23.72 17.56
C VAL A 89 24.44 24.68 16.44
N THR A 90 25.37 24.87 15.50
CA THR A 90 25.13 25.63 14.28
C THR A 90 24.61 24.71 13.17
N LEU A 91 23.35 24.89 12.77
CA LEU A 91 22.77 24.11 11.68
C LEU A 91 23.36 24.52 10.31
N PRO A 92 23.58 23.58 9.37
CA PRO A 92 23.85 23.88 7.97
C PRO A 92 22.74 24.70 7.29
N PRO A 93 22.95 25.19 6.05
CA PRO A 93 21.90 25.79 5.25
C PRO A 93 20.67 24.88 5.10
N PHE A 94 19.50 25.47 4.92
CA PHE A 94 18.27 24.73 4.66
C PHE A 94 18.43 23.81 3.43
N GLY A 95 17.97 22.56 3.54
CA GLY A 95 18.17 21.53 2.52
C GLY A 95 19.50 20.78 2.61
N GLU A 96 20.43 21.20 3.48
CA GLU A 96 21.68 20.50 3.78
C GLU A 96 21.66 19.75 5.13
N TYR A 97 20.55 19.83 5.85
CA TYR A 97 20.25 19.01 7.02
C TYR A 97 18.82 18.51 6.97
N GLY A 98 18.56 17.41 7.67
CA GLY A 98 17.23 16.90 7.93
C GLY A 98 16.95 16.70 9.41
N VAL A 99 15.67 16.50 9.71
CA VAL A 99 15.15 16.34 11.06
C VAL A 99 14.41 15.01 11.14
N GLY A 100 14.87 14.14 12.03
CA GLY A 100 14.14 12.94 12.44
C GLY A 100 13.29 13.24 13.67
N MET A 101 11.97 13.18 13.56
CA MET A 101 11.07 13.14 14.71
C MET A 101 11.04 11.70 15.21
N ILE A 102 11.39 11.46 16.47
CA ILE A 102 11.57 10.12 17.03
C ILE A 102 10.72 9.96 18.29
N PHE A 103 9.91 8.90 18.32
CA PHE A 103 9.31 8.36 19.53
C PHE A 103 10.28 7.34 20.11
N LEU A 104 10.65 7.55 21.37
CA LEU A 104 11.61 6.74 22.10
C LEU A 104 10.96 6.09 23.31
N PRO A 105 11.50 4.93 23.75
CA PRO A 105 11.09 4.33 25.00
C PRO A 105 11.26 5.27 26.19
N LYS A 106 10.36 5.19 27.17
CA LYS A 106 10.52 5.91 28.45
C LYS A 106 11.66 5.34 29.30
N GLU A 107 11.87 4.03 29.21
CA GLU A 107 12.89 3.31 29.97
C GLU A 107 14.29 3.69 29.49
N HIS A 108 15.13 4.13 30.43
CA HIS A 108 16.40 4.79 30.16
C HIS A 108 17.38 3.94 29.32
N ALA A 109 17.54 2.66 29.64
CA ALA A 109 18.49 1.80 28.94
C ALA A 109 18.04 1.52 27.50
N SER A 110 16.76 1.20 27.29
CA SER A 110 16.18 1.00 25.96
C SER A 110 16.26 2.28 25.14
N ARG A 111 15.97 3.44 25.75
CA ARG A 111 16.10 4.75 25.11
C ARG A 111 17.52 5.01 24.62
N LEU A 112 18.50 4.86 25.51
CA LEU A 112 19.91 5.10 25.17
C LEU A 112 20.40 4.16 24.07
N ALA A 113 19.97 2.89 24.10
CA ALA A 113 20.29 1.92 23.05
C ALA A 113 19.70 2.33 21.69
N CYS A 114 18.45 2.79 21.66
CA CYS A 114 17.83 3.31 20.43
C CYS A 114 18.55 4.53 19.87
N GLU A 115 18.88 5.50 20.73
CA GLU A 115 19.61 6.72 20.34
C GLU A 115 21.00 6.38 19.78
N GLN A 116 21.75 5.53 20.47
CA GLN A 116 23.09 5.10 20.04
C GLN A 116 23.06 4.34 18.71
N GLU A 117 22.08 3.44 18.51
CA GLU A 117 21.96 2.71 17.24
C GLU A 117 21.55 3.62 16.09
N LEU A 118 20.67 4.61 16.34
CA LEU A 118 20.31 5.60 15.34
C LEU A 118 21.54 6.44 14.94
N GLU A 119 22.29 6.97 15.91
CA GLU A 119 23.50 7.73 15.61
C GLU A 119 24.59 6.89 14.93
N ARG A 120 24.73 5.62 15.32
CA ARG A 120 25.64 4.68 14.65
C ARG A 120 25.24 4.49 13.19
N THR A 121 23.94 4.35 12.93
CA THR A 121 23.41 4.21 11.57
C THR A 121 23.64 5.48 10.75
N VAL A 122 23.40 6.67 11.31
CA VAL A 122 23.69 7.96 10.65
C VAL A 122 25.15 8.03 10.20
N ARG A 123 26.09 7.70 11.09
CA ARG A 123 27.53 7.70 10.79
C ARG A 123 27.91 6.62 9.78
N ALA A 124 27.31 5.43 9.86
CA ALA A 124 27.54 4.32 8.94
C ALA A 124 27.08 4.65 7.50
N GLU A 125 26.02 5.45 7.37
CA GLU A 125 25.53 5.96 6.08
C GLU A 125 26.26 7.24 5.62
N GLY A 126 27.38 7.59 6.27
CA GLY A 126 28.25 8.71 5.90
C GLY A 126 27.69 10.10 6.20
N GLN A 127 26.60 10.19 6.96
CA GLN A 127 25.96 11.46 7.33
C GLN A 127 26.45 11.93 8.72
N VAL A 128 26.12 13.16 9.09
CA VAL A 128 26.63 13.81 10.31
C VAL A 128 25.53 13.98 11.34
N VAL A 129 25.71 13.43 12.55
CA VAL A 129 24.84 13.76 13.68
C VAL A 129 25.19 15.17 14.17
N LEU A 130 24.27 16.11 14.03
CA LEU A 130 24.45 17.50 14.45
C LEU A 130 24.08 17.69 15.93
N GLY A 131 23.03 17.01 16.38
CA GLY A 131 22.57 17.08 17.76
C GLY A 131 21.16 16.55 17.94
N TRP A 132 20.74 16.49 19.19
CA TRP A 132 19.40 16.11 19.61
C TRP A 132 18.69 17.28 20.27
N ARG A 133 17.37 17.37 20.06
CA ARG A 133 16.50 18.35 20.71
C ARG A 133 15.34 17.61 21.35
N ASP A 134 15.08 17.88 22.63
CA ASP A 134 13.85 17.44 23.28
C ASP A 134 12.69 18.29 22.77
N VAL A 135 11.61 17.64 22.33
CA VAL A 135 10.43 18.37 21.83
C VAL A 135 9.63 18.88 23.03
N PRO A 136 9.39 20.20 23.15
CA PRO A 136 8.66 20.73 24.28
C PRO A 136 7.18 20.35 24.17
N VAL A 137 6.71 19.55 25.11
CA VAL A 137 5.31 19.13 25.21
C VAL A 137 4.64 19.67 26.47
N ASP A 138 3.32 19.84 26.44
CA ASP A 138 2.55 20.28 27.60
C ASP A 138 2.04 19.13 28.47
N HIS A 139 2.82 18.75 29.49
CA HIS A 139 2.43 17.72 30.45
C HIS A 139 1.32 18.13 31.43
N ALA A 140 0.96 19.43 31.47
CA ALA A 140 -0.11 19.94 32.32
C ALA A 140 -1.50 19.80 31.67
N MET A 141 -1.56 19.63 30.34
CA MET A 141 -2.80 19.43 29.60
C MET A 141 -3.53 18.16 30.09
N PRO A 142 -4.87 18.18 30.24
CA PRO A 142 -5.64 16.98 30.54
C PRO A 142 -5.47 15.92 29.45
N ILE A 143 -4.91 14.77 29.81
CA ILE A 143 -4.73 13.59 28.95
C ILE A 143 -5.24 12.38 29.72
N SER A 144 -5.89 11.45 29.01
CA SER A 144 -6.29 10.16 29.58
C SER A 144 -5.10 9.47 30.29
N PRO A 145 -5.28 8.91 31.50
CA PRO A 145 -4.23 8.15 32.17
C PRO A 145 -3.65 7.02 31.32
N THR A 146 -4.49 6.38 30.48
CA THR A 146 -4.09 5.32 29.56
C THR A 146 -3.16 5.85 28.46
N VAL A 147 -3.54 6.96 27.83
CA VAL A 147 -2.73 7.64 26.82
C VAL A 147 -1.40 8.12 27.40
N LYS A 148 -1.43 8.70 28.61
CA LYS A 148 -0.24 9.16 29.32
C LYS A 148 0.71 8.02 29.68
N ALA A 149 0.17 6.83 29.97
CA ALA A 149 0.99 5.65 30.23
C ALA A 149 1.77 5.20 28.98
N SER A 150 1.13 5.20 27.79
CA SER A 150 1.75 4.83 26.51
C SER A 150 2.50 5.96 25.81
N GLU A 151 2.41 7.20 26.30
CA GLU A 151 3.13 8.36 25.77
C GLU A 151 4.62 8.06 25.58
N PRO A 152 5.18 8.16 24.36
CA PRO A 152 6.61 7.98 24.16
C PRO A 152 7.38 9.21 24.65
N LEU A 153 8.68 9.06 24.83
CA LEU A 153 9.55 10.23 24.94
C LEU A 153 9.85 10.75 23.53
N ILE A 154 9.61 12.03 23.28
CA ILE A 154 9.66 12.61 21.93
C ILE A 154 10.89 13.49 21.78
N ARG A 155 11.77 13.14 20.84
CA ARG A 155 12.98 13.92 20.51
C ARG A 155 13.13 14.09 19.01
N GLN A 156 13.85 15.13 18.64
CA GLN A 156 14.29 15.38 17.27
C GLN A 156 15.80 15.15 17.16
N ILE A 157 16.22 14.38 16.17
CA ILE A 157 17.63 14.26 15.76
C ILE A 157 17.86 15.14 14.53
N PHE A 158 18.92 15.95 14.56
CA PHE A 158 19.35 16.77 13.43
C PHE A 158 20.51 16.08 12.72
N ILE A 159 20.35 15.84 11.41
CA ILE A 159 21.30 15.09 10.59
C ILE A 159 21.77 15.98 9.45
N GLY A 160 23.05 16.34 9.44
CA GLY A 160 23.70 17.08 8.36
C GLY A 160 24.15 16.16 7.24
N ARG A 161 24.17 16.69 6.01
CA ARG A 161 24.64 15.95 4.85
C ARG A 161 26.12 15.57 4.98
N GLY A 162 26.43 14.35 4.54
CA GLY A 162 27.80 13.90 4.32
C GLY A 162 28.47 14.60 3.14
N LYS A 163 29.78 14.38 2.98
CA LYS A 163 30.58 15.00 1.90
C LYS A 163 30.11 14.60 0.49
N ASP A 164 29.59 13.38 0.35
CA ASP A 164 29.17 12.81 -0.93
C ASP A 164 27.74 13.19 -1.34
N VAL A 165 27.03 13.93 -0.48
CA VAL A 165 25.65 14.37 -0.72
C VAL A 165 25.66 15.83 -1.13
N MET A 166 25.32 16.12 -2.39
CA MET A 166 25.41 17.46 -2.96
C MET A 166 24.06 18.16 -3.14
N VAL A 167 22.95 17.40 -3.14
CA VAL A 167 21.60 17.91 -3.38
C VAL A 167 20.64 17.38 -2.32
N THR A 168 19.61 18.15 -2.00
CA THR A 168 18.62 17.79 -0.97
C THR A 168 17.91 16.47 -1.27
N ASP A 169 17.62 16.14 -2.53
CA ASP A 169 17.01 14.85 -2.88
C ASP A 169 17.91 13.65 -2.52
N ALA A 170 19.24 13.80 -2.62
CA ALA A 170 20.16 12.76 -2.19
C ALA A 170 20.20 12.65 -0.65
N LEU A 171 20.01 13.78 0.06
CA LEU A 171 19.86 13.76 1.52
C LEU A 171 18.56 13.08 1.95
N GLU A 172 17.42 13.38 1.32
CA GLU A 172 16.13 12.71 1.59
C GLU A 172 16.26 11.18 1.48
N ARG A 173 16.92 10.70 0.41
CA ARG A 173 17.17 9.25 0.24
C ARG A 173 18.04 8.68 1.35
N LYS A 174 19.10 9.38 1.77
CA LYS A 174 19.94 8.93 2.88
C LYS A 174 19.18 8.94 4.20
N LEU A 175 18.34 9.93 4.47
CA LEU A 175 17.47 9.97 5.66
C LEU A 175 16.47 8.81 5.66
N TYR A 176 15.89 8.50 4.50
CA TYR A 176 15.03 7.33 4.31
C TYR A 176 15.74 6.01 4.64
N VAL A 177 16.94 5.80 4.09
CA VAL A 177 17.78 4.62 4.34
C VAL A 177 18.19 4.53 5.82
N ILE A 178 18.62 5.64 6.42
CA ILE A 178 18.99 5.72 7.84
C ILE A 178 17.80 5.32 8.71
N ARG A 179 16.62 5.90 8.47
CA ARG A 179 15.40 5.60 9.23
C ARG A 179 15.06 4.12 9.16
N LYS A 180 15.06 3.52 7.95
CA LYS A 180 14.74 2.10 7.76
C LYS A 180 15.77 1.20 8.43
N THR A 181 17.05 1.39 8.11
CA THR A 181 18.15 0.59 8.64
C THR A 181 18.23 0.67 10.17
N ALA A 182 18.10 1.86 10.75
CA ALA A 182 18.08 2.02 12.20
C ALA A 182 16.89 1.29 12.84
N SER A 183 15.71 1.36 12.21
CA SER A 183 14.52 0.65 12.70
C SER A 183 14.70 -0.87 12.69
N HIS A 184 15.25 -1.44 11.60
CA HIS A 184 15.54 -2.87 11.53
C HIS A 184 16.52 -3.30 12.63
N ARG A 185 17.59 -2.51 12.82
CA ARG A 185 18.62 -2.81 13.81
C ARG A 185 18.09 -2.71 15.24
N ILE A 186 17.32 -1.67 15.55
CA ILE A 186 16.70 -1.49 16.86
C ILE A 186 15.72 -2.62 17.17
N GLN A 187 14.91 -3.07 16.19
CA GLN A 187 14.05 -4.24 16.37
C GLN A 187 14.87 -5.52 16.61
N ALA A 188 15.99 -5.68 15.90
CA ALA A 188 16.89 -6.83 16.07
C ALA A 188 17.57 -6.89 17.45
N LEU A 189 17.72 -5.76 18.14
CA LEU A 189 18.23 -5.71 19.52
C LEU A 189 17.28 -6.38 20.53
N LYS A 190 16.01 -6.62 20.17
CA LYS A 190 14.98 -7.25 21.03
C LYS A 190 14.91 -6.62 22.42
N LEU A 191 15.03 -5.29 22.49
CA LEU A 191 14.93 -4.53 23.73
C LEU A 191 13.55 -4.73 24.36
N LYS A 192 13.50 -4.81 25.70
CA LYS A 192 12.25 -4.99 26.45
C LYS A 192 11.18 -3.97 26.07
N HIS A 193 11.60 -2.73 25.84
CA HIS A 193 10.74 -1.60 25.44
C HIS A 193 10.98 -1.15 24.00
N GLY A 194 11.67 -1.95 23.17
CA GLY A 194 12.06 -1.55 21.81
C GLY A 194 10.89 -1.31 20.86
N LYS A 195 9.71 -1.86 21.15
CA LYS A 195 8.49 -1.61 20.36
C LYS A 195 7.96 -0.18 20.48
N GLU A 196 8.35 0.56 21.53
CA GLU A 196 8.01 1.98 21.71
C GLU A 196 8.79 2.90 20.74
N TYR A 197 9.84 2.37 20.08
CA TYR A 197 10.60 3.12 19.09
C TYR A 197 9.82 3.24 17.77
N PHE A 198 9.57 4.48 17.35
CA PHE A 198 8.95 4.78 16.06
C PHE A 198 9.44 6.12 15.51
N VAL A 199 9.49 6.25 14.19
CA VAL A 199 9.96 7.47 13.52
C VAL A 199 8.82 8.09 12.72
N PRO A 200 8.03 9.03 13.28
CA PRO A 200 6.97 9.72 12.54
C PRO A 200 7.44 10.31 11.22
N SER A 201 8.59 11.00 11.20
CA SER A 201 9.18 11.59 9.99
C SER A 201 10.70 11.64 10.11
N CYS A 202 11.40 11.55 8.98
CA CYS A 202 12.84 11.80 8.88
C CYS A 202 13.14 12.37 7.50
N SER A 203 13.19 13.70 7.40
CA SER A 203 13.21 14.41 6.11
C SER A 203 13.98 15.73 6.24
N ALA A 204 14.44 16.27 5.11
CA ALA A 204 15.02 17.61 4.98
C ALA A 204 13.98 18.66 4.56
N ARG A 205 12.71 18.26 4.37
CA ARG A 205 11.62 19.13 3.92
C ARG A 205 10.44 19.17 4.87
N THR A 206 10.05 18.04 5.43
CA THR A 206 8.82 17.92 6.23
C THR A 206 9.08 17.40 7.64
N VAL A 207 8.16 17.71 8.55
CA VAL A 207 8.14 17.18 9.91
C VAL A 207 6.70 16.91 10.34
N VAL A 208 6.50 15.80 11.04
CA VAL A 208 5.18 15.34 11.48
C VAL A 208 5.05 15.44 13.01
N TYR A 209 4.07 16.22 13.47
CA TYR A 209 3.64 16.29 14.86
C TYR A 209 2.33 15.52 14.99
N LYS A 210 2.40 14.32 15.56
CA LYS A 210 1.25 13.44 15.72
C LYS A 210 1.27 12.74 17.06
N GLY A 211 0.16 12.16 17.47
CA GLY A 211 0.13 11.34 18.65
C GLY A 211 -1.25 10.79 18.91
N LEU A 212 -1.36 10.03 20.00
CA LEU A 212 -2.64 9.54 20.47
C LEU A 212 -3.40 10.64 21.22
N LEU A 213 -3.78 11.67 20.47
CA LEU A 213 -4.36 12.92 20.96
C LEU A 213 -5.72 13.15 20.29
N LEU A 214 -6.61 13.86 20.97
CA LEU A 214 -7.81 14.43 20.36
C LEU A 214 -7.45 15.52 19.35
N ALA A 215 -8.36 15.83 18.43
CA ALA A 215 -8.09 16.81 17.37
C ALA A 215 -7.68 18.18 17.93
N GLY A 216 -8.42 18.70 18.92
CA GLY A 216 -8.11 19.98 19.57
C GLY A 216 -6.88 19.96 20.50
N GLN A 217 -6.33 18.78 20.79
CA GLN A 217 -5.18 18.65 21.70
C GLN A 217 -3.83 18.79 20.98
N VAL A 218 -3.76 18.57 19.67
CA VAL A 218 -2.47 18.56 18.93
C VAL A 218 -1.70 19.88 19.08
N GLY A 219 -2.38 21.01 18.86
CA GLY A 219 -1.79 22.35 18.99
C GLY A 219 -1.53 22.79 20.43
N VAL A 220 -2.17 22.14 21.41
CA VAL A 220 -1.96 22.42 22.84
C VAL A 220 -0.79 21.60 23.37
N TYR A 221 -0.73 20.32 23.00
CA TYR A 221 0.28 19.38 23.44
C TYR A 221 1.67 19.73 22.92
N TYR A 222 1.82 20.02 21.62
CA TYR A 222 3.10 20.39 21.04
C TYR A 222 3.33 21.89 21.09
N ARG A 223 4.17 22.35 22.02
CA ARG A 223 4.40 23.78 22.25
C ARG A 223 5.05 24.49 21.06
N ASP A 224 5.79 23.75 20.23
CA ASP A 224 6.33 24.27 18.97
C ASP A 224 5.22 24.84 18.07
N LEU A 225 4.05 24.22 18.04
CA LEU A 225 2.94 24.64 17.17
C LEU A 225 2.24 25.92 17.64
N GLN A 226 2.60 26.44 18.83
CA GLN A 226 2.11 27.71 19.36
C GLN A 226 3.09 28.87 19.12
N ASP A 227 4.33 28.56 18.72
CA ASP A 227 5.35 29.57 18.50
C ASP A 227 5.19 30.20 17.11
N GLU A 228 5.00 31.52 17.06
CA GLU A 228 4.79 32.27 15.81
C GLU A 228 5.96 32.17 14.83
N ARG A 229 7.16 31.80 15.30
CA ARG A 229 8.34 31.56 14.44
C ARG A 229 8.22 30.25 13.65
N VAL A 230 7.37 29.32 14.08
CA VAL A 230 7.08 28.09 13.34
C VAL A 230 6.14 28.45 12.20
N VAL A 231 6.68 28.45 10.98
CA VAL A 231 5.96 28.84 9.76
C VAL A 231 6.04 27.74 8.70
N SER A 232 4.96 27.57 7.93
CA SER A 232 4.90 26.60 6.84
C SER A 232 4.04 27.14 5.70
N ALA A 233 4.31 26.71 4.45
CA ALA A 233 3.45 27.01 3.31
C ALA A 233 2.34 25.96 3.12
N LEU A 234 2.43 24.83 3.83
CA LEU A 234 1.42 23.77 3.84
C LEU A 234 1.20 23.25 5.26
N ALA A 235 -0.02 22.85 5.56
CA ALA A 235 -0.37 22.11 6.77
C ALA A 235 -1.32 20.98 6.37
N LEU A 236 -0.82 19.73 6.41
CA LEU A 236 -1.63 18.53 6.15
C LEU A 236 -2.04 17.94 7.49
N VAL A 237 -3.34 17.76 7.69
CA VAL A 237 -3.90 17.31 8.97
C VAL A 237 -4.78 16.09 8.81
N HIS A 238 -4.84 15.31 9.87
CA HIS A 238 -5.69 14.13 9.91
C HIS A 238 -6.13 13.79 11.33
N GLN A 239 -7.38 13.40 11.45
CA GLN A 239 -7.94 12.80 12.65
C GLN A 239 -8.37 11.38 12.36
N ARG A 240 -7.83 10.45 13.14
CA ARG A 240 -8.12 9.03 13.02
C ARG A 240 -9.41 8.68 13.73
N PHE A 241 -10.18 7.77 13.13
CA PHE A 241 -11.22 7.00 13.81
C PHE A 241 -10.98 5.54 13.48
N SER A 242 -10.85 4.72 14.51
CA SER A 242 -10.63 3.29 14.39
C SER A 242 -11.87 2.53 14.79
N THR A 243 -12.30 1.59 13.94
CA THR A 243 -13.43 0.73 14.27
C THR A 243 -13.02 -0.49 15.09
N ASN A 244 -11.75 -0.93 15.00
CA ASN A 244 -11.30 -2.21 15.58
C ASN A 244 -9.85 -2.25 16.11
N THR A 245 -9.03 -1.19 15.94
CA THR A 245 -7.63 -1.22 16.42
C THR A 245 -7.51 -0.73 17.84
N PHE A 246 -6.51 -1.24 18.56
CA PHE A 246 -6.13 -0.61 19.82
C PHE A 246 -5.36 0.68 19.52
N PRO A 247 -5.80 1.83 20.06
CA PRO A 247 -5.17 3.11 19.81
C PRO A 247 -3.69 3.09 20.22
N ALA A 248 -2.82 3.53 19.32
CA ALA A 248 -1.37 3.62 19.52
C ALA A 248 -0.81 4.90 18.89
N TRP A 249 0.26 5.44 19.49
CA TRP A 249 0.85 6.72 19.09
C TRP A 249 1.41 6.68 17.66
N GLU A 250 2.00 5.56 17.26
CA GLU A 250 2.59 5.34 15.96
C GLU A 250 1.56 5.27 14.82
N LEU A 251 0.34 4.82 15.13
CA LEU A 251 -0.76 4.64 14.16
C LEU A 251 -1.50 5.94 13.84
N ALA A 252 -1.32 7.00 14.64
CA ALA A 252 -1.85 8.32 14.31
C ALA A 252 -1.34 8.80 12.94
N HIS A 253 -2.14 9.58 12.23
CA HIS A 253 -1.75 10.21 10.96
C HIS A 253 -1.39 11.69 11.20
N PRO A 254 -0.79 12.39 10.23
CA PRO A 254 -0.28 11.90 8.93
C PRO A 254 0.86 10.88 9.04
N TYR A 255 1.07 10.14 7.95
CA TYR A 255 2.31 9.41 7.72
C TYR A 255 3.35 10.32 7.03
N ARG A 256 4.39 9.77 6.41
CA ARG A 256 5.56 10.56 5.97
C ARG A 256 5.24 11.36 4.73
N MET A 257 4.46 10.77 3.83
CA MET A 257 4.07 11.37 2.56
C MET A 257 2.57 11.53 2.42
N ILE A 258 1.75 10.81 3.21
CA ILE A 258 0.31 10.77 3.02
C ILE A 258 -0.52 10.98 4.29
N ALA A 259 -1.75 11.42 4.10
CA ALA A 259 -2.87 11.20 5.00
C ALA A 259 -4.01 10.56 4.20
N HIS A 260 -4.52 9.44 4.70
CA HIS A 260 -5.50 8.63 4.01
C HIS A 260 -6.81 8.58 4.79
N ASN A 261 -7.89 8.99 4.12
CA ASN A 261 -9.24 8.73 4.57
C ASN A 261 -9.83 7.56 3.80
N GLY A 262 -9.98 6.41 4.45
CA GLY A 262 -10.57 5.24 3.83
C GLY A 262 -9.84 3.96 4.21
N GLU A 263 -9.99 2.93 3.37
CA GLU A 263 -9.46 1.59 3.64
C GLU A 263 -8.97 0.96 2.33
N ILE A 264 -7.76 0.39 2.34
CA ILE A 264 -7.22 -0.38 1.20
C ILE A 264 -7.60 -1.86 1.36
N ASN A 265 -8.66 -2.29 0.69
CA ASN A 265 -9.19 -3.66 0.79
C ASN A 265 -8.31 -4.72 0.09
N THR A 266 -7.39 -4.29 -0.77
CA THR A 266 -6.43 -5.15 -1.50
C THR A 266 -5.09 -5.32 -0.79
N VAL A 267 -4.89 -4.73 0.40
CA VAL A 267 -3.58 -4.60 1.07
C VAL A 267 -2.81 -5.92 1.18
N LYS A 268 -3.46 -7.04 1.53
CA LYS A 268 -2.79 -8.34 1.68
C LYS A 268 -2.15 -8.80 0.36
N GLY A 269 -2.87 -8.64 -0.75
CA GLY A 269 -2.36 -8.92 -2.09
C GLY A 269 -1.19 -8.01 -2.45
N ASN A 270 -1.34 -6.70 -2.21
CA ASN A 270 -0.32 -5.71 -2.54
C ASN A 270 1.00 -5.94 -1.77
N VAL A 271 0.91 -6.23 -0.48
CA VAL A 271 2.08 -6.54 0.36
C VAL A 271 2.77 -7.83 -0.12
N ASN A 272 2.00 -8.87 -0.44
CA ASN A 272 2.55 -10.12 -0.96
C ASN A 272 3.24 -9.93 -2.31
N TRP A 273 2.66 -9.14 -3.22
CA TRP A 273 3.29 -8.82 -4.50
C TRP A 273 4.58 -8.03 -4.32
N LEU A 274 4.62 -7.10 -3.39
CA LEU A 274 5.85 -6.33 -3.10
C LEU A 274 6.96 -7.23 -2.53
N ASN A 275 6.62 -8.15 -1.63
CA ASN A 275 7.55 -9.12 -1.08
C ASN A 275 8.05 -10.11 -2.14
N ALA A 276 7.17 -10.57 -3.05
CA ALA A 276 7.55 -11.46 -4.15
C ALA A 276 8.57 -10.80 -5.11
N ARG A 277 8.56 -9.45 -5.18
CA ARG A 277 9.45 -8.68 -6.05
C ARG A 277 10.81 -8.35 -5.40
N THR A 278 11.01 -8.58 -4.10
CA THR A 278 12.24 -8.20 -3.38
C THR A 278 13.52 -8.70 -4.05
N GLY A 279 13.51 -9.91 -4.65
CA GLY A 279 14.67 -10.46 -5.36
C GLY A 279 14.86 -9.99 -6.80
N ALA A 280 13.84 -9.39 -7.42
CA ALA A 280 13.84 -8.98 -8.83
C ALA A 280 13.92 -7.45 -9.03
N ILE A 281 13.73 -6.68 -7.96
CA ILE A 281 13.78 -5.22 -8.00
C ILE A 281 15.24 -4.74 -7.98
N ALA A 282 15.56 -3.80 -8.87
CA ALA A 282 16.82 -3.05 -8.87
C ALA A 282 16.54 -1.56 -9.11
N SER A 283 17.29 -0.68 -8.45
CA SER A 283 17.18 0.78 -8.63
C SER A 283 18.56 1.37 -8.86
N HIS A 284 18.72 2.10 -9.96
CA HIS A 284 19.95 2.86 -10.25
C HIS A 284 20.18 4.00 -9.25
N VAL A 285 19.10 4.50 -8.63
CA VAL A 285 19.13 5.66 -7.74
C VAL A 285 19.48 5.24 -6.31
N LEU A 286 18.88 4.15 -5.82
CA LEU A 286 19.16 3.62 -4.47
C LEU A 286 20.39 2.71 -4.45
N GLY A 287 20.71 2.03 -5.55
CA GLY A 287 21.91 1.18 -5.67
C GLY A 287 22.05 0.19 -4.50
N ASP A 288 23.21 0.22 -3.87
CA ASP A 288 23.57 -0.65 -2.73
C ASP A 288 22.76 -0.37 -1.45
N ASP A 289 22.01 0.73 -1.39
CA ASP A 289 21.13 1.02 -0.26
C ASP A 289 19.81 0.25 -0.34
N LEU A 290 19.36 -0.16 -1.54
CA LEU A 290 18.06 -0.82 -1.73
C LEU A 290 17.92 -2.12 -0.91
N PRO A 291 18.91 -3.04 -0.86
CA PRO A 291 18.80 -4.24 -0.03
C PRO A 291 18.62 -3.94 1.47
N LYS A 292 19.09 -2.79 1.96
CA LYS A 292 18.99 -2.39 3.37
C LYS A 292 17.56 -2.03 3.79
N LEU A 293 16.65 -1.85 2.83
CA LEU A 293 15.28 -1.39 3.08
C LEU A 293 14.33 -2.53 3.48
N TRP A 294 14.74 -3.78 3.31
CA TRP A 294 13.90 -4.95 3.56
C TRP A 294 13.99 -5.46 5.01
N PRO A 295 12.86 -5.88 5.63
CA PRO A 295 11.50 -5.81 5.11
C PRO A 295 11.01 -4.35 5.01
N LEU A 296 10.40 -4.00 3.87
CA LEU A 296 9.89 -2.65 3.64
C LEU A 296 8.62 -2.41 4.46
N ILE A 297 7.71 -3.38 4.46
CA ILE A 297 6.46 -3.39 5.20
C ILE A 297 6.59 -4.47 6.26
N TYR A 298 6.44 -4.10 7.53
CA TYR A 298 6.51 -5.06 8.63
C TYR A 298 5.18 -5.82 8.76
N PRO A 299 5.19 -7.08 9.20
CA PRO A 299 3.97 -7.80 9.51
C PRO A 299 3.10 -7.05 10.53
N GLY A 300 1.81 -6.94 10.25
CA GLY A 300 0.84 -6.25 11.13
C GLY A 300 0.83 -4.72 11.03
N GLN A 301 1.51 -4.11 10.06
CA GLN A 301 1.32 -2.69 9.76
C GLN A 301 -0.07 -2.42 9.20
N SER A 302 -0.63 -1.24 9.49
CA SER A 302 -1.90 -0.82 8.91
C SER A 302 -1.81 -0.69 7.38
N ASP A 303 -2.96 -0.70 6.74
CA ASP A 303 -3.11 -0.52 5.30
C ASP A 303 -2.47 0.78 4.79
N THR A 304 -2.68 1.86 5.52
CA THR A 304 -2.15 3.19 5.19
C THR A 304 -0.64 3.25 5.40
N ALA A 305 -0.13 2.66 6.48
CA ALA A 305 1.31 2.56 6.68
C ALA A 305 1.97 1.77 5.55
N SER A 306 1.32 0.69 5.10
CA SER A 306 1.77 -0.14 3.99
C SER A 306 1.80 0.65 2.67
N PHE A 307 0.76 1.45 2.41
CA PHE A 307 0.70 2.35 1.26
C PHE A 307 1.81 3.41 1.31
N ASP A 308 1.96 4.13 2.43
CA ASP A 308 3.00 5.16 2.62
C ASP A 308 4.41 4.59 2.38
N ASN A 309 4.69 3.39 2.89
CA ASN A 309 5.97 2.71 2.69
C ASN A 309 6.25 2.38 1.21
N CYS A 310 5.23 1.95 0.47
CA CYS A 310 5.35 1.66 -0.95
C CYS A 310 5.54 2.94 -1.77
N LEU A 311 4.75 3.98 -1.49
CA LEU A 311 4.87 5.28 -2.14
C LEU A 311 6.26 5.89 -1.91
N GLU A 312 6.74 5.87 -0.66
CA GLU A 312 8.05 6.39 -0.28
C GLU A 312 9.17 5.62 -1.01
N LEU A 313 9.06 4.29 -1.17
CA LEU A 313 10.02 3.52 -1.98
C LEU A 313 10.05 4.02 -3.44
N LEU A 314 8.88 4.16 -4.08
CA LEU A 314 8.79 4.61 -5.48
C LEU A 314 9.42 5.99 -5.66
N VAL A 315 9.08 6.94 -4.78
CA VAL A 315 9.62 8.30 -4.86
C VAL A 315 11.12 8.33 -4.60
N MET A 316 11.61 7.62 -3.57
CA MET A 316 13.04 7.57 -3.27
C MET A 316 13.84 6.86 -4.35
N ALA A 317 13.22 5.92 -5.07
CA ALA A 317 13.80 5.25 -6.24
C ALA A 317 13.83 6.11 -7.51
N GLY A 318 13.16 7.27 -7.53
CA GLY A 318 13.25 8.27 -8.59
C GLY A 318 11.95 8.58 -9.33
N TYR A 319 10.82 7.95 -8.98
CA TYR A 319 9.54 8.34 -9.57
C TYR A 319 9.14 9.74 -9.09
N PRO A 320 8.62 10.62 -9.99
CA PRO A 320 7.87 11.79 -9.55
C PRO A 320 6.70 11.37 -8.66
N LEU A 321 6.42 12.13 -7.59
CA LEU A 321 5.37 11.83 -6.61
C LEU A 321 4.02 11.51 -7.28
N VAL A 322 3.63 12.35 -8.23
CA VAL A 322 2.40 12.21 -9.01
C VAL A 322 2.39 10.92 -9.83
N HIS A 323 3.51 10.57 -10.45
CA HIS A 323 3.62 9.33 -11.26
C HIS A 323 3.44 8.12 -10.35
N ALA A 324 4.12 8.08 -9.19
CA ALA A 324 3.95 7.01 -8.22
C ALA A 324 2.50 6.89 -7.73
N MET A 325 1.82 8.02 -7.47
CA MET A 325 0.40 8.03 -7.12
C MET A 325 -0.49 7.46 -8.23
N MET A 326 -0.26 7.83 -9.50
CA MET A 326 -1.00 7.29 -10.65
C MET A 326 -0.76 5.79 -10.89
N MET A 327 0.40 5.27 -10.49
CA MET A 327 0.69 3.82 -10.55
C MET A 327 -0.03 3.06 -9.43
N MET A 328 -0.05 3.61 -8.21
CA MET A 328 -0.67 2.95 -7.06
C MET A 328 -2.19 3.06 -7.08
N ILE A 329 -2.75 4.21 -7.49
CA ILE A 329 -4.19 4.46 -7.61
C ILE A 329 -4.49 4.88 -9.06
N PRO A 330 -4.48 3.94 -10.01
CA PRO A 330 -4.80 4.24 -11.40
C PRO A 330 -6.29 4.53 -11.60
N GLU A 331 -6.60 5.34 -12.60
CA GLU A 331 -7.98 5.52 -13.09
C GLU A 331 -8.56 4.20 -13.61
N ALA A 332 -9.88 4.06 -13.63
CA ALA A 332 -10.54 3.01 -14.40
C ALA A 332 -10.32 3.27 -15.90
N TRP A 333 -9.33 2.60 -16.51
CA TRP A 333 -8.84 2.89 -17.86
C TRP A 333 -9.29 1.88 -18.93
N GLU A 334 -9.57 0.64 -18.54
CA GLU A 334 -9.72 -0.47 -19.50
C GLU A 334 -10.98 -0.33 -20.37
N GLN A 335 -12.13 -0.17 -19.73
CA GLN A 335 -13.43 -0.04 -20.40
C GLN A 335 -13.80 1.43 -20.68
N HIS A 336 -12.89 2.38 -20.41
CA HIS A 336 -13.16 3.81 -20.58
C HIS A 336 -12.99 4.26 -22.03
N THR A 337 -14.09 4.21 -22.79
CA THR A 337 -14.11 4.50 -24.25
C THR A 337 -13.77 5.93 -24.63
N LEU A 338 -13.92 6.90 -23.71
CA LEU A 338 -13.61 8.31 -23.96
C LEU A 338 -12.19 8.71 -23.52
N MET A 339 -11.36 7.76 -23.07
CA MET A 339 -10.01 8.05 -22.59
C MET A 339 -9.08 8.24 -23.78
N ASP A 340 -8.19 9.23 -23.68
CA ASP A 340 -7.11 9.41 -24.66
C ASP A 340 -6.25 8.13 -24.79
N GLU A 341 -5.88 7.77 -26.02
CA GLU A 341 -5.15 6.52 -26.28
C GLU A 341 -3.78 6.48 -25.62
N ASN A 342 -3.05 7.60 -25.57
CA ASN A 342 -1.74 7.63 -24.93
C ASN A 342 -1.88 7.48 -23.41
N ARG A 343 -2.94 8.07 -22.84
CA ARG A 343 -3.28 7.89 -21.41
C ARG A 343 -3.66 6.44 -21.11
N LYS A 344 -4.46 5.80 -21.97
CA LYS A 344 -4.81 4.38 -21.84
C LYS A 344 -3.54 3.51 -21.91
N ALA A 345 -2.65 3.78 -22.87
CA ALA A 345 -1.39 3.08 -23.01
C ALA A 345 -0.47 3.29 -21.80
N PHE A 346 -0.44 4.48 -21.19
CA PHE A 346 0.30 4.73 -19.95
C PHE A 346 -0.18 3.81 -18.82
N TYR A 347 -1.49 3.71 -18.59
CA TYR A 347 -2.01 2.86 -17.52
C TYR A 347 -1.82 1.38 -17.83
N GLU A 348 -2.05 0.95 -19.07
CA GLU A 348 -1.85 -0.43 -19.52
C GLU A 348 -0.39 -0.87 -19.35
N TYR A 349 0.57 0.02 -19.60
CA TYR A 349 1.99 -0.24 -19.37
C TYR A 349 2.29 -0.48 -17.89
N HIS A 350 1.79 0.39 -17.01
CA HIS A 350 2.05 0.32 -15.57
C HIS A 350 1.23 -0.77 -14.86
N ALA A 351 0.09 -1.21 -15.40
CA ALA A 351 -0.71 -2.30 -14.84
C ALA A 351 0.07 -3.64 -14.78
N ALA A 352 1.03 -3.85 -15.69
CA ALA A 352 1.93 -5.00 -15.62
C ALA A 352 3.01 -4.84 -14.52
N MET A 353 3.30 -3.61 -14.11
CA MET A 353 4.35 -3.27 -13.14
C MET A 353 3.83 -3.20 -11.71
N MET A 354 2.65 -2.64 -11.48
CA MET A 354 2.08 -2.42 -10.15
C MET A 354 0.60 -2.76 -10.17
N GLU A 355 0.21 -3.65 -9.25
CA GLU A 355 -1.18 -3.93 -8.97
C GLU A 355 -1.82 -2.74 -8.23
N PRO A 356 -3.08 -2.38 -8.53
CA PRO A 356 -3.74 -1.25 -7.89
C PRO A 356 -3.91 -1.44 -6.38
N TRP A 357 -3.62 -0.38 -5.61
CA TRP A 357 -3.95 -0.29 -4.20
C TRP A 357 -5.38 0.22 -4.06
N ASP A 358 -6.32 -0.71 -4.20
CA ASP A 358 -7.75 -0.43 -4.29
C ASP A 358 -8.47 -0.46 -2.93
N GLY A 359 -9.66 0.14 -2.92
CA GLY A 359 -10.51 0.37 -1.76
C GLY A 359 -10.95 1.85 -1.66
N PRO A 360 -11.94 2.19 -0.83
CA PRO A 360 -12.34 3.58 -0.64
C PRO A 360 -11.16 4.41 -0.17
N ALA A 361 -10.80 5.46 -0.90
CA ALA A 361 -9.64 6.27 -0.54
C ALA A 361 -9.83 7.72 -0.95
N ALA A 362 -9.68 8.64 0.01
CA ALA A 362 -9.32 10.02 -0.25
C ALA A 362 -7.94 10.25 0.35
N ILE A 363 -6.92 10.33 -0.50
CA ILE A 363 -5.53 10.47 -0.08
C ILE A 363 -5.06 11.88 -0.39
N ALA A 364 -4.62 12.58 0.65
CA ALA A 364 -3.80 13.77 0.51
C ALA A 364 -2.32 13.36 0.63
N PHE A 365 -1.47 13.88 -0.26
CA PHE A 365 -0.07 13.48 -0.36
C PHE A 365 0.85 14.68 -0.58
N THR A 366 2.08 14.61 -0.09
CA THR A 366 3.08 15.68 -0.22
C THR A 366 4.51 15.16 -0.06
N ASP A 367 5.45 15.80 -0.76
CA ASP A 367 6.90 15.67 -0.54
C ASP A 367 7.51 16.94 0.09
N GLY A 368 6.65 17.88 0.50
CA GLY A 368 7.04 19.20 1.01
C GLY A 368 7.22 20.28 -0.06
N ARG A 369 7.34 19.93 -1.34
CA ARG A 369 7.42 20.87 -2.49
C ARG A 369 6.08 21.00 -3.20
N GLN A 370 5.38 19.88 -3.31
CA GLN A 370 4.05 19.78 -3.87
C GLN A 370 3.10 19.20 -2.83
N ILE A 371 1.83 19.55 -2.92
CA ILE A 371 0.77 18.92 -2.15
C ILE A 371 -0.41 18.64 -3.07
N GLY A 372 -0.95 17.44 -2.99
CA GLY A 372 -2.05 17.02 -3.82
C GLY A 372 -3.04 16.16 -3.09
N ALA A 373 -4.14 15.88 -3.77
CA ALA A 373 -5.11 14.89 -3.34
C ALA A 373 -5.66 14.10 -4.53
N THR A 374 -5.94 12.83 -4.29
CA THR A 374 -6.59 11.94 -5.25
C THR A 374 -7.66 11.13 -4.54
N LEU A 375 -8.64 10.68 -5.32
CA LEU A 375 -9.64 9.71 -4.88
C LEU A 375 -9.33 8.34 -5.48
N ASP A 376 -9.86 7.30 -4.85
CA ASP A 376 -9.96 5.99 -5.48
C ASP A 376 -10.71 6.06 -6.82
N ARG A 377 -10.57 5.00 -7.62
CA ARG A 377 -11.17 4.91 -8.97
C ARG A 377 -12.69 5.12 -8.99
N ASN A 378 -13.38 4.83 -7.89
CA ASN A 378 -14.83 4.92 -7.74
C ASN A 378 -15.26 6.21 -7.02
N GLY A 379 -14.31 6.91 -6.38
CA GLY A 379 -14.54 8.11 -5.58
C GLY A 379 -15.47 7.87 -4.39
N LEU A 380 -15.20 6.82 -3.64
CA LEU A 380 -16.02 6.34 -2.52
C LEU A 380 -15.91 7.23 -1.27
N ARG A 381 -14.95 8.18 -1.25
CA ARG A 381 -14.74 9.13 -0.15
C ARG A 381 -14.86 10.58 -0.62
N PRO A 382 -15.41 11.49 0.20
CA PRO A 382 -15.58 12.88 -0.16
C PRO A 382 -14.25 13.64 -0.03
N ALA A 383 -13.99 14.52 -1.00
CA ALA A 383 -12.95 15.55 -0.89
C ALA A 383 -13.45 16.83 -1.57
N ARG A 384 -13.41 17.95 -0.86
CA ARG A 384 -13.86 19.27 -1.32
C ARG A 384 -12.75 20.28 -1.15
N TYR A 385 -12.67 21.24 -2.06
CA TYR A 385 -11.67 22.30 -1.96
C TYR A 385 -12.23 23.68 -2.28
N ILE A 386 -11.59 24.68 -1.69
CA ILE A 386 -11.83 26.10 -1.90
C ILE A 386 -10.50 26.75 -2.31
N VAL A 387 -10.55 27.65 -3.28
CA VAL A 387 -9.43 28.52 -3.68
C VAL A 387 -9.83 29.95 -3.42
N THR A 388 -8.98 30.72 -2.76
CA THR A 388 -9.21 32.13 -2.45
C THR A 388 -8.44 33.07 -3.38
N ASP A 389 -8.78 34.35 -3.35
CA ASP A 389 -8.14 35.43 -4.14
C ASP A 389 -6.73 35.79 -3.63
N ASP A 390 -6.41 35.43 -2.38
CA ASP A 390 -5.09 35.54 -1.76
C ASP A 390 -4.23 34.28 -1.88
N ASP A 391 -4.49 33.44 -2.89
CA ASP A 391 -3.71 32.26 -3.25
C ASP A 391 -3.70 31.13 -2.19
N LEU A 392 -4.66 31.11 -1.24
CA LEU A 392 -4.83 29.98 -0.33
C LEU A 392 -5.73 28.90 -0.94
N VAL A 393 -5.36 27.65 -0.69
CA VAL A 393 -6.18 26.48 -0.98
C VAL A 393 -6.46 25.72 0.29
N ILE A 394 -7.74 25.43 0.50
CA ILE A 394 -8.23 24.63 1.60
C ILE A 394 -8.88 23.40 0.99
N MET A 395 -8.40 22.20 1.31
CA MET A 395 -9.02 20.93 0.92
C MET A 395 -9.36 20.14 2.17
N ALA A 396 -10.57 19.58 2.27
CA ALA A 396 -10.92 18.67 3.33
C ALA A 396 -12.00 17.68 2.90
N SER A 397 -12.23 16.66 3.73
CA SER A 397 -13.35 15.73 3.59
C SER A 397 -14.73 16.42 3.63
N GLU A 398 -14.81 17.61 4.25
CA GLU A 398 -16.04 18.42 4.34
C GLU A 398 -15.82 19.86 3.86
N ALA A 399 -16.91 20.51 3.44
CA ALA A 399 -16.89 21.96 3.23
C ALA A 399 -17.22 22.66 4.56
N GLY A 400 -16.72 23.88 4.76
CA GLY A 400 -17.00 24.66 5.97
C GLY A 400 -16.05 24.40 7.14
N VAL A 401 -14.92 23.72 6.89
CA VAL A 401 -13.87 23.47 7.89
C VAL A 401 -13.12 24.73 8.32
N LEU A 402 -13.27 25.84 7.60
CA LEU A 402 -12.72 27.14 7.95
C LEU A 402 -13.73 28.25 7.60
N PRO A 403 -13.84 29.31 8.42
CA PRO A 403 -14.76 30.43 8.17
C PRO A 403 -14.17 31.41 7.15
N ILE A 404 -14.04 30.98 5.89
CA ILE A 404 -13.56 31.83 4.80
C ILE A 404 -14.68 32.77 4.33
N PRO A 405 -14.45 34.10 4.26
CA PRO A 405 -15.43 35.03 3.70
C PRO A 405 -15.76 34.68 2.25
N GLU A 406 -17.05 34.56 1.91
CA GLU A 406 -17.50 34.20 0.55
C GLU A 406 -16.97 35.18 -0.52
N SER A 407 -16.73 36.45 -0.16
CA SER A 407 -16.15 37.46 -1.07
C SER A 407 -14.71 37.15 -1.49
N LYS A 408 -13.97 36.35 -0.72
CA LYS A 408 -12.60 35.91 -1.05
C LYS A 408 -12.57 34.66 -1.90
N ILE A 409 -13.68 33.93 -2.03
CA ILE A 409 -13.69 32.62 -2.67
C ILE A 409 -13.74 32.79 -4.19
N VAL A 410 -12.65 32.39 -4.86
CA VAL A 410 -12.55 32.36 -6.32
C VAL A 410 -13.16 31.07 -6.88
N LYS A 411 -12.99 29.95 -6.18
CA LYS A 411 -13.50 28.64 -6.61
C LYS A 411 -13.88 27.77 -5.43
N LYS A 412 -15.02 27.07 -5.55
CA LYS A 412 -15.48 26.05 -4.61
C LYS A 412 -15.87 24.82 -5.40
N TRP A 413 -15.23 23.68 -5.14
CA TRP A 413 -15.42 22.48 -5.96
C TRP A 413 -15.22 21.19 -5.16
N ARG A 414 -15.41 20.04 -5.83
CA ARG A 414 -15.14 18.70 -5.29
C ARG A 414 -14.14 17.95 -6.15
N LEU A 415 -13.38 17.06 -5.54
CA LEU A 415 -12.56 16.10 -6.28
C LEU A 415 -13.49 15.06 -6.93
N GLN A 416 -13.15 14.64 -8.14
CA GLN A 416 -13.93 13.68 -8.91
C GLN A 416 -13.18 12.34 -8.97
N PRO A 417 -13.87 11.20 -9.06
CA PRO A 417 -13.23 9.90 -9.26
C PRO A 417 -12.23 9.97 -10.42
N GLY A 418 -11.05 9.39 -10.21
CA GLY A 418 -9.98 9.35 -11.20
C GLY A 418 -9.24 10.68 -11.43
N LYS A 419 -9.70 11.83 -10.92
CA LYS A 419 -8.98 13.10 -11.04
C LYS A 419 -8.03 13.34 -9.88
N MET A 420 -6.92 13.98 -10.17
CA MET A 420 -5.93 14.43 -9.20
C MET A 420 -5.97 15.95 -9.09
N PHE A 421 -5.90 16.45 -7.87
CA PHE A 421 -5.73 17.86 -7.57
C PHE A 421 -4.31 18.07 -7.06
N LEU A 422 -3.52 18.94 -7.71
CA LEU A 422 -2.11 19.15 -7.37
C LEU A 422 -1.78 20.64 -7.29
N ILE A 423 -1.11 21.03 -6.22
CA ILE A 423 -0.50 22.34 -6.04
C ILE A 423 1.01 22.15 -6.06
N ASP A 424 1.67 22.81 -6.99
CA ASP A 424 3.12 22.91 -7.00
C ASP A 424 3.52 24.28 -6.46
N MET A 425 4.08 24.28 -5.24
CA MET A 425 4.44 25.52 -4.54
C MET A 425 5.73 26.15 -5.06
N GLU A 426 6.55 25.40 -5.81
CA GLU A 426 7.76 25.93 -6.43
C GLU A 426 7.45 26.60 -7.76
N HIS A 427 6.57 26.01 -8.56
CA HIS A 427 6.02 26.66 -9.76
C HIS A 427 4.97 27.72 -9.43
N GLY A 428 4.47 27.74 -8.19
CA GLY A 428 3.55 28.74 -7.70
C GLY A 428 2.16 28.68 -8.33
N ARG A 429 1.67 27.48 -8.66
CA ARG A 429 0.38 27.28 -9.35
C ARG A 429 -0.29 25.94 -9.04
N ILE A 430 -1.59 25.90 -9.24
CA ILE A 430 -2.36 24.65 -9.32
C ILE A 430 -2.10 24.03 -10.70
N ILE A 431 -1.70 22.76 -10.73
CA ILE A 431 -1.50 22.01 -11.98
C ILE A 431 -2.83 21.35 -12.37
N ASP A 432 -3.26 21.54 -13.61
CA ASP A 432 -4.49 20.92 -14.10
C ASP A 432 -4.33 19.40 -14.28
N ASP A 433 -5.38 18.63 -13.97
CA ASP A 433 -5.38 17.17 -14.08
C ASP A 433 -5.05 16.69 -15.50
N LYS A 434 -5.57 17.39 -16.52
CA LYS A 434 -5.31 17.03 -17.91
C LYS A 434 -3.86 17.31 -18.28
N GLU A 435 -3.35 18.48 -17.94
CA GLU A 435 -1.95 18.85 -18.17
C GLU A 435 -1.00 17.82 -17.52
N LEU A 436 -1.23 17.50 -16.26
CA LEU A 436 -0.44 16.57 -15.47
C LEU A 436 -0.38 15.18 -16.10
N LYS A 437 -1.54 14.62 -16.44
CA LYS A 437 -1.63 13.27 -17.01
C LYS A 437 -1.14 13.22 -18.45
N ASP A 438 -1.40 14.26 -19.24
CA ASP A 438 -0.93 14.33 -20.63
C ASP A 438 0.61 14.44 -20.65
N ASN A 439 1.22 15.18 -19.72
CA ASN A 439 2.69 15.22 -19.60
C ASN A 439 3.29 13.84 -19.29
N LEU A 440 2.70 13.08 -18.37
CA LEU A 440 3.19 11.75 -18.00
C LEU A 440 2.91 10.71 -19.07
N ALA A 441 1.73 10.73 -19.68
CA ALA A 441 1.32 9.81 -20.73
C ALA A 441 2.10 10.01 -22.03
N ASN A 442 2.53 11.24 -22.32
CA ASN A 442 3.34 11.55 -23.51
C ASN A 442 4.86 11.58 -23.22
N ALA A 443 5.30 11.34 -21.97
CA ALA A 443 6.72 11.33 -21.62
C ALA A 443 7.52 10.23 -22.35
N LYS A 444 6.85 9.13 -22.69
CA LYS A 444 7.44 7.95 -23.36
C LYS A 444 6.45 7.38 -24.37
N PRO A 445 6.91 6.68 -25.43
CA PRO A 445 6.04 6.10 -26.44
C PRO A 445 5.40 4.79 -25.97
N TYR A 446 4.59 4.84 -24.89
CA TYR A 446 4.03 3.65 -24.24
C TYR A 446 3.23 2.76 -25.20
N LYS A 447 2.46 3.36 -26.11
CA LYS A 447 1.67 2.61 -27.10
C LYS A 447 2.57 1.73 -27.98
N SER A 448 3.60 2.34 -28.58
CA SER A 448 4.56 1.61 -29.41
C SER A 448 5.32 0.53 -28.63
N TRP A 449 5.63 0.80 -27.37
CA TRP A 449 6.26 -0.18 -26.49
C TRP A 449 5.36 -1.38 -26.21
N ILE A 450 4.10 -1.13 -25.87
CA ILE A 450 3.10 -2.18 -25.64
C ILE A 450 2.92 -3.02 -26.90
N ASP A 451 2.71 -2.39 -28.06
CA ASP A 451 2.48 -3.09 -29.32
C ASP A 451 3.68 -3.97 -29.74
N ALA A 452 4.90 -3.59 -29.35
CA ALA A 452 6.10 -4.35 -29.65
C ALA A 452 6.32 -5.58 -28.73
N VAL A 453 5.76 -5.57 -27.51
CA VAL A 453 6.10 -6.57 -26.47
C VAL A 453 4.90 -7.41 -26.01
N ARG A 454 3.67 -6.95 -26.28
CA ARG A 454 2.44 -7.62 -25.88
C ARG A 454 2.15 -8.79 -26.81
N ILE A 455 1.91 -9.93 -26.20
CA ILE A 455 1.35 -11.11 -26.85
C ILE A 455 -0.01 -11.35 -26.22
N LYS A 456 -1.09 -11.19 -26.98
CA LYS A 456 -2.44 -11.51 -26.52
C LYS A 456 -2.77 -12.94 -26.91
N LEU A 457 -3.07 -13.78 -25.93
CA LEU A 457 -3.37 -15.19 -26.17
C LEU A 457 -4.60 -15.38 -27.08
N ASP A 458 -5.58 -14.48 -26.94
CA ASP A 458 -6.84 -14.47 -27.69
C ASP A 458 -6.63 -14.19 -29.18
N GLU A 459 -5.55 -13.48 -29.54
CA GLU A 459 -5.20 -13.13 -30.93
C GLU A 459 -4.31 -14.19 -31.60
N ILE A 460 -3.86 -15.21 -30.85
CA ILE A 460 -3.07 -16.32 -31.39
C ILE A 460 -4.00 -17.39 -31.97
N GLU A 461 -3.82 -17.72 -33.24
CA GLU A 461 -4.51 -18.84 -33.87
C GLU A 461 -3.88 -20.18 -33.45
N PRO A 462 -4.66 -21.11 -32.85
CA PRO A 462 -4.13 -22.41 -32.43
C PRO A 462 -3.78 -23.27 -33.66
N LYS A 463 -2.65 -24.00 -33.61
CA LYS A 463 -2.38 -24.98 -34.67
C LYS A 463 -3.21 -26.23 -34.40
N ALA A 464 -3.65 -26.90 -35.48
CA ALA A 464 -4.51 -28.07 -35.37
C ALA A 464 -3.90 -29.22 -34.53
N GLU A 465 -2.58 -29.33 -34.51
CA GLU A 465 -1.82 -30.37 -33.79
C GLU A 465 -1.86 -30.18 -32.26
N ASP A 466 -1.92 -28.93 -31.80
CA ASP A 466 -1.93 -28.61 -30.36
C ASP A 466 -3.25 -29.04 -29.70
N VAL A 467 -4.37 -28.86 -30.41
CA VAL A 467 -5.72 -29.19 -29.92
C VAL A 467 -5.97 -30.72 -29.87
N VAL A 468 -5.35 -31.49 -30.76
CA VAL A 468 -5.52 -32.95 -30.81
C VAL A 468 -4.84 -33.64 -29.62
N THR A 469 -3.71 -33.07 -29.16
CA THR A 469 -2.93 -33.60 -28.02
C THR A 469 -3.69 -33.44 -26.68
N GLU A 470 -4.53 -32.41 -26.56
CA GLU A 470 -5.35 -32.14 -25.36
C GLU A 470 -6.48 -33.15 -25.09
N ARG A 471 -6.87 -33.99 -26.06
CA ARG A 471 -8.03 -34.87 -25.90
C ARG A 471 -7.75 -36.23 -25.25
N ARG A 472 -6.50 -36.55 -24.93
CA ARG A 472 -6.14 -37.84 -24.32
C ARG A 472 -6.19 -37.75 -22.79
N GLU A 473 -7.35 -38.11 -22.26
CA GLU A 473 -7.65 -38.25 -20.83
C GLU A 473 -7.14 -39.63 -20.35
N ALA A 474 -6.47 -39.70 -19.20
CA ALA A 474 -5.94 -40.97 -18.68
C ALA A 474 -7.04 -41.91 -18.15
N ALA A 475 -8.17 -41.35 -17.71
CA ALA A 475 -9.32 -42.07 -17.18
C ALA A 475 -10.65 -41.60 -17.77
N ALA A 476 -11.68 -42.45 -17.68
CA ALA A 476 -13.02 -42.11 -18.14
C ALA A 476 -13.59 -40.90 -17.38
N LEU A 477 -14.50 -40.15 -18.02
CA LEU A 477 -15.08 -38.93 -17.45
C LEU A 477 -15.78 -39.21 -16.10
N LEU A 478 -16.56 -40.29 -16.02
CA LEU A 478 -17.30 -40.62 -14.80
C LEU A 478 -16.36 -40.92 -13.62
N ASP A 479 -15.28 -41.66 -13.86
CA ASP A 479 -14.30 -42.01 -12.83
C ASP A 479 -13.62 -40.74 -12.29
N ARG A 480 -13.29 -39.79 -13.17
CA ARG A 480 -12.72 -38.50 -12.77
C ARG A 480 -13.71 -37.65 -11.99
N GLN A 481 -14.95 -37.56 -12.46
CA GLN A 481 -16.02 -36.86 -11.73
C GLN A 481 -16.16 -37.42 -10.31
N GLN A 482 -16.15 -38.75 -10.16
CA GLN A 482 -16.22 -39.41 -8.86
C GLN A 482 -14.97 -39.14 -8.00
N ALA A 483 -13.77 -39.20 -8.59
CA ALA A 483 -12.52 -38.93 -7.89
C ALA A 483 -12.46 -37.50 -7.32
N PHE A 484 -12.97 -36.52 -8.05
CA PHE A 484 -13.04 -35.12 -7.62
C PHE A 484 -14.31 -34.75 -6.84
N GLY A 485 -15.20 -35.71 -6.58
CA GLY A 485 -16.38 -35.52 -5.75
C GLY A 485 -17.55 -34.81 -6.42
N TYR A 486 -17.61 -34.76 -7.75
CA TYR A 486 -18.78 -34.27 -8.48
C TYR A 486 -19.99 -35.18 -8.24
N THR A 487 -21.13 -34.56 -8.01
CA THR A 487 -22.42 -35.23 -7.84
C THR A 487 -23.38 -34.94 -9.00
N GLN A 488 -24.46 -35.70 -9.08
CA GLN A 488 -25.52 -35.41 -10.04
C GLN A 488 -26.16 -34.04 -9.78
N GLU A 489 -26.21 -33.59 -8.53
CA GLU A 489 -26.73 -32.27 -8.16
C GLU A 489 -25.81 -31.15 -8.66
N ASP A 490 -24.49 -31.30 -8.53
CA ASP A 490 -23.53 -30.32 -9.07
C ASP A 490 -23.71 -30.18 -10.59
N LEU A 491 -23.83 -31.29 -11.31
CA LEU A 491 -24.01 -31.26 -12.75
C LEU A 491 -25.36 -30.66 -13.17
N LYS A 492 -26.45 -31.07 -12.51
CA LYS A 492 -27.82 -30.69 -12.89
C LYS A 492 -28.17 -29.27 -12.45
N PHE A 493 -27.84 -28.91 -11.22
CA PHE A 493 -28.27 -27.65 -10.61
C PHE A 493 -27.24 -26.54 -10.71
N LEU A 494 -25.94 -26.84 -10.79
CA LEU A 494 -24.90 -25.81 -10.90
C LEU A 494 -24.36 -25.70 -12.33
N MET A 495 -23.88 -26.80 -12.92
CA MET A 495 -23.21 -26.76 -14.23
C MET A 495 -24.17 -26.53 -15.40
N ALA A 496 -25.34 -27.18 -15.41
CA ALA A 496 -26.27 -27.06 -16.53
C ALA A 496 -26.80 -25.63 -16.75
N PRO A 497 -27.19 -24.85 -15.72
CA PRO A 497 -27.55 -23.45 -15.88
C PRO A 497 -26.42 -22.60 -16.47
N MET A 498 -25.18 -22.74 -15.97
CA MET A 498 -24.01 -22.01 -16.51
C MET A 498 -23.79 -22.30 -17.99
N ALA A 499 -23.94 -23.57 -18.41
CA ALA A 499 -23.76 -23.97 -19.81
C ALA A 499 -24.90 -23.51 -20.74
N GLN A 500 -26.14 -23.45 -20.25
CA GLN A 500 -27.31 -23.13 -21.07
C GLN A 500 -27.63 -21.64 -21.14
N ALA A 501 -27.53 -20.93 -20.00
CA ALA A 501 -27.91 -19.53 -19.86
C ALA A 501 -26.71 -18.58 -19.76
N GLY A 502 -25.49 -19.08 -19.50
CA GLY A 502 -24.33 -18.23 -19.24
C GLY A 502 -24.39 -17.51 -17.89
N GLU A 503 -25.24 -17.98 -16.98
CA GLU A 503 -25.46 -17.40 -15.65
C GLU A 503 -25.25 -18.47 -14.57
N GLU A 504 -24.83 -18.05 -13.38
CA GLU A 504 -24.73 -18.96 -12.24
C GLU A 504 -26.12 -19.42 -11.77
N ALA A 505 -26.16 -20.55 -11.06
CA ALA A 505 -27.40 -21.10 -10.55
C ALA A 505 -27.98 -20.25 -9.40
N VAL A 506 -29.25 -19.83 -9.54
CA VAL A 506 -29.97 -19.11 -8.48
C VAL A 506 -30.75 -20.09 -7.60
N GLY A 507 -30.55 -20.00 -6.29
CA GLY A 507 -31.25 -20.78 -5.26
C GLY A 507 -31.98 -19.90 -4.25
N SER A 508 -32.58 -20.52 -3.23
CA SER A 508 -33.20 -19.85 -2.09
C SER A 508 -33.03 -20.67 -0.81
N MET A 509 -33.43 -20.10 0.34
CA MET A 509 -33.19 -20.63 1.70
C MET A 509 -31.72 -20.56 2.14
N GLY A 510 -31.50 -20.76 3.45
CA GLY A 510 -30.15 -20.81 4.03
C GLY A 510 -29.47 -22.16 3.81
N ASN A 511 -28.15 -22.19 3.92
CA ASN A 511 -27.38 -23.43 3.87
C ASN A 511 -27.50 -24.17 5.22
N ASP A 512 -28.30 -25.24 5.25
CA ASP A 512 -28.53 -26.11 6.42
C ASP A 512 -27.57 -27.33 6.46
N SER A 513 -26.66 -27.44 5.50
CA SER A 513 -25.64 -28.48 5.51
C SER A 513 -24.64 -28.28 6.66
N PRO A 514 -24.14 -29.37 7.28
CA PRO A 514 -23.07 -29.27 8.26
C PRO A 514 -21.85 -28.54 7.70
N LEU A 515 -21.10 -27.85 8.57
CA LEU A 515 -19.78 -27.32 8.21
C LEU A 515 -18.91 -28.45 7.64
N ALA A 516 -18.05 -28.13 6.66
CA ALA A 516 -17.27 -29.13 5.93
C ALA A 516 -16.50 -30.09 6.84
N VAL A 517 -15.89 -29.56 7.92
CA VAL A 517 -15.16 -30.34 8.94
C VAL A 517 -16.02 -31.30 9.75
N MET A 518 -17.34 -31.06 9.82
CA MET A 518 -18.32 -31.91 10.53
C MET A 518 -19.12 -32.80 9.57
N SER A 519 -18.87 -32.70 8.26
CA SER A 519 -19.62 -33.48 7.28
C SER A 519 -19.23 -34.95 7.35
N ASN A 520 -20.22 -35.84 7.24
CA ASN A 520 -20.02 -37.27 7.05
C ASN A 520 -19.79 -37.65 5.58
N LYS A 521 -19.66 -36.66 4.69
CA LYS A 521 -19.38 -36.81 3.26
C LYS A 521 -18.01 -36.21 2.95
N ASN A 522 -17.33 -36.77 1.95
CA ASN A 522 -16.10 -36.19 1.43
C ASN A 522 -16.41 -34.81 0.83
N LYS A 523 -15.79 -33.76 1.38
CA LYS A 523 -15.86 -32.40 0.86
C LYS A 523 -14.53 -32.00 0.26
N THR A 524 -14.56 -31.38 -0.91
CA THR A 524 -13.36 -30.83 -1.55
C THR A 524 -12.77 -29.70 -0.71
N LEU A 525 -11.48 -29.43 -0.91
CA LEU A 525 -10.75 -28.43 -0.12
C LEU A 525 -11.38 -27.03 -0.23
N TYR A 526 -11.99 -26.70 -1.36
CA TYR A 526 -12.69 -25.43 -1.59
C TYR A 526 -13.79 -25.13 -0.56
N HIS A 527 -14.46 -26.14 0.00
CA HIS A 527 -15.52 -25.93 1.00
C HIS A 527 -15.02 -25.37 2.35
N TYR A 528 -13.73 -25.54 2.64
CA TYR A 528 -13.09 -25.06 3.87
C TYR A 528 -12.74 -23.58 3.79
N PHE A 529 -12.64 -23.03 2.57
CA PHE A 529 -12.41 -21.61 2.34
C PHE A 529 -13.75 -20.88 2.25
N LYS A 530 -13.87 -19.78 2.99
CA LYS A 530 -15.03 -18.88 2.92
C LYS A 530 -14.60 -17.59 2.25
N GLN A 531 -15.40 -17.14 1.30
CA GLN A 531 -15.19 -15.85 0.67
C GLN A 531 -15.35 -14.76 1.73
N LEU A 532 -14.35 -13.89 1.82
CA LEU A 532 -14.47 -12.68 2.62
C LEU A 532 -15.35 -11.70 1.86
N PHE A 533 -16.14 -10.94 2.60
CA PHE A 533 -16.95 -9.86 2.05
C PHE A 533 -16.79 -8.62 2.93
N ALA A 534 -16.96 -7.47 2.29
CA ALA A 534 -16.87 -6.18 2.96
C ALA A 534 -18.17 -5.88 3.72
N GLN A 535 -18.05 -5.40 4.95
CA GLN A 535 -19.20 -4.97 5.75
C GLN A 535 -18.82 -3.76 6.61
N VAL A 536 -19.59 -2.68 6.50
CA VAL A 536 -19.39 -1.38 7.19
C VAL A 536 -18.12 -0.63 6.78
N THR A 537 -16.94 -1.25 6.88
CA THR A 537 -15.63 -0.58 6.75
C THR A 537 -15.39 -0.07 5.33
N ASN A 538 -15.68 -0.90 4.34
CA ASN A 538 -15.74 -0.56 2.93
C ASN A 538 -17.04 -1.09 2.26
N PRO A 539 -17.55 -0.43 1.21
CA PRO A 539 -18.72 -0.90 0.49
C PRO A 539 -18.33 -1.97 -0.57
N PRO A 540 -19.21 -2.95 -0.85
CA PRO A 540 -19.10 -3.77 -2.06
C PRO A 540 -19.41 -2.93 -3.31
N ILE A 541 -18.91 -3.38 -4.47
CA ILE A 541 -19.18 -2.78 -5.79
C ILE A 541 -20.28 -3.59 -6.48
N ASP A 542 -21.14 -2.94 -7.26
CA ASP A 542 -22.14 -3.62 -8.10
C ASP A 542 -21.47 -4.11 -9.41
N PRO A 543 -21.23 -5.42 -9.57
CA PRO A 543 -20.49 -5.94 -10.72
C PRO A 543 -21.26 -5.84 -12.04
N ILE A 544 -22.56 -5.51 -12.00
CA ILE A 544 -23.41 -5.36 -13.20
C ILE A 544 -23.49 -3.89 -13.59
N ARG A 545 -23.85 -3.02 -12.64
CA ARG A 545 -24.08 -1.59 -12.91
C ARG A 545 -22.78 -0.79 -12.98
N GLU A 546 -21.75 -1.21 -12.26
CA GLU A 546 -20.46 -0.53 -12.17
C GLU A 546 -19.34 -1.34 -12.84
N ASN A 547 -19.66 -2.30 -13.72
CA ASN A 547 -18.68 -3.15 -14.43
C ASN A 547 -17.54 -2.36 -15.10
N MET A 548 -17.81 -1.12 -15.53
CA MET A 548 -16.82 -0.27 -16.19
C MET A 548 -15.57 0.05 -15.35
N VAL A 549 -15.62 -0.13 -14.02
CA VAL A 549 -14.49 0.08 -13.11
C VAL A 549 -13.76 -1.21 -12.71
N MET A 550 -14.27 -2.36 -13.19
CA MET A 550 -13.76 -3.71 -12.94
C MET A 550 -13.01 -4.26 -14.17
N SER A 551 -12.13 -5.22 -13.93
CA SER A 551 -11.33 -5.89 -14.96
C SER A 551 -10.94 -7.29 -14.52
N LEU A 552 -10.88 -8.21 -15.49
CA LEU A 552 -10.33 -9.56 -15.33
C LEU A 552 -9.05 -9.78 -16.16
N VAL A 553 -8.56 -8.74 -16.85
CA VAL A 553 -7.34 -8.81 -17.65
C VAL A 553 -6.20 -9.26 -16.76
N SER A 554 -5.49 -10.30 -17.21
CA SER A 554 -4.43 -10.92 -16.45
C SER A 554 -3.15 -10.98 -17.28
N PHE A 555 -2.02 -10.77 -16.60
CA PHE A 555 -0.70 -10.83 -17.21
C PHE A 555 0.01 -12.10 -16.72
N ILE A 556 0.40 -12.96 -17.66
CA ILE A 556 1.11 -14.22 -17.42
C ILE A 556 2.60 -14.01 -17.75
N GLY A 557 3.46 -14.47 -16.84
CA GLY A 557 4.91 -14.44 -17.01
C GLY A 557 5.66 -13.60 -15.99
N PRO A 558 6.96 -13.34 -16.22
CA PRO A 558 7.82 -12.66 -15.25
C PRO A 558 7.39 -11.19 -15.10
N LYS A 559 7.36 -10.72 -13.85
CA LYS A 559 7.03 -9.33 -13.55
C LYS A 559 8.23 -8.42 -13.85
N PRO A 560 8.04 -7.27 -14.50
CA PRO A 560 9.10 -6.31 -14.77
C PRO A 560 9.68 -5.72 -13.47
N ASN A 561 10.89 -5.19 -13.56
CA ASN A 561 11.49 -4.43 -12.47
C ASN A 561 10.69 -3.15 -12.20
N LEU A 562 10.15 -3.03 -10.99
CA LEU A 562 9.31 -1.92 -10.57
C LEU A 562 10.07 -0.59 -10.42
N LEU A 563 11.38 -0.61 -10.14
CA LEU A 563 12.14 0.61 -9.79
C LEU A 563 13.07 1.09 -10.91
N ASP A 564 12.98 0.49 -12.10
CA ASP A 564 13.76 0.93 -13.27
C ASP A 564 12.97 1.95 -14.10
N THR A 565 13.02 3.20 -13.67
CA THR A 565 12.36 4.33 -14.34
C THR A 565 12.95 4.63 -15.71
N ASN A 566 14.18 4.19 -15.99
CA ASN A 566 14.91 4.53 -17.21
C ASN A 566 14.86 3.42 -18.25
N ASN A 567 14.22 2.29 -17.95
CA ASN A 567 14.08 1.22 -18.91
C ASN A 567 13.31 1.70 -20.15
N ILE A 568 13.90 1.42 -21.31
CA ILE A 568 13.34 1.70 -22.64
C ILE A 568 12.91 0.43 -23.37
N ASN A 569 13.24 -0.75 -22.82
CA ASN A 569 12.95 -2.06 -23.38
C ASN A 569 12.11 -2.87 -22.39
N PRO A 570 10.76 -2.71 -22.43
CA PRO A 570 9.91 -3.50 -21.57
C PRO A 570 10.05 -4.99 -21.88
N PRO A 571 9.98 -5.87 -20.86
CA PRO A 571 9.95 -7.31 -21.11
C PRO A 571 8.67 -7.68 -21.86
N MET A 572 8.74 -8.77 -22.63
CA MET A 572 7.54 -9.32 -23.24
C MET A 572 6.56 -9.78 -22.17
N ARG A 573 5.27 -9.63 -22.47
CA ARG A 573 4.19 -10.02 -21.57
C ARG A 573 3.15 -10.81 -22.34
N LEU A 574 2.67 -11.89 -21.72
CA LEU A 574 1.54 -12.64 -22.20
C LEU A 574 0.28 -12.09 -21.51
N GLU A 575 -0.71 -11.69 -22.28
CA GLU A 575 -1.93 -11.06 -21.82
C GLU A 575 -3.13 -11.94 -22.17
N VAL A 576 -4.03 -12.10 -21.21
CA VAL A 576 -5.31 -12.80 -21.38
C VAL A 576 -6.44 -11.90 -20.92
N SER A 577 -7.58 -11.93 -21.63
CA SER A 577 -8.73 -11.09 -21.28
C SER A 577 -9.40 -11.51 -19.97
N GLN A 578 -9.25 -12.77 -19.57
CA GLN A 578 -9.78 -13.32 -18.33
C GLN A 578 -8.93 -14.48 -17.82
N PRO A 579 -8.99 -14.82 -16.51
CA PRO A 579 -8.23 -15.94 -15.94
C PRO A 579 -8.81 -17.33 -16.29
N VAL A 580 -10.01 -17.40 -16.88
CA VAL A 580 -10.63 -18.67 -17.29
C VAL A 580 -10.25 -18.97 -18.74
N LEU A 581 -9.47 -20.04 -18.93
CA LEU A 581 -8.97 -20.47 -20.23
C LEU A 581 -9.72 -21.71 -20.72
N ASP A 582 -10.05 -21.74 -21.99
CA ASP A 582 -10.63 -22.93 -22.62
C ASP A 582 -9.55 -23.95 -23.04
N PHE A 583 -9.97 -25.08 -23.61
CA PHE A 583 -9.06 -26.12 -24.10
C PHE A 583 -8.13 -25.65 -25.22
N ARG A 584 -8.54 -24.67 -26.03
CA ARG A 584 -7.68 -24.13 -27.09
C ARG A 584 -6.63 -23.20 -26.49
N ASP A 585 -7.02 -22.37 -25.54
CA ASP A 585 -6.14 -21.41 -24.91
C ASP A 585 -5.07 -22.07 -24.04
N ILE A 586 -5.43 -23.10 -23.28
CA ILE A 586 -4.43 -23.85 -22.50
C ILE A 586 -3.48 -24.67 -23.39
N ALA A 587 -3.95 -25.15 -24.55
CA ALA A 587 -3.09 -25.77 -25.56
C ALA A 587 -2.04 -24.78 -26.10
N LYS A 588 -2.44 -23.53 -26.37
CA LYS A 588 -1.52 -22.46 -26.78
C LYS A 588 -0.47 -22.19 -25.71
N ILE A 589 -0.84 -22.18 -24.42
CA ILE A 589 0.11 -21.99 -23.31
C ILE A 589 1.10 -23.16 -23.20
N ARG A 590 0.67 -24.40 -23.41
CA ARG A 590 1.56 -25.57 -23.44
C ARG A 590 2.57 -25.49 -24.59
N ALA A 591 2.16 -24.94 -25.74
CA ALA A 591 3.01 -24.75 -26.91
C ALA A 591 3.58 -23.33 -27.06
N ILE A 592 3.57 -22.52 -25.99
CA ILE A 592 3.84 -21.07 -26.04
C ILE A 592 5.23 -20.73 -26.60
N ASP A 593 6.19 -21.63 -26.42
CA ASP A 593 7.54 -21.53 -26.97
C ASP A 593 7.54 -21.32 -28.49
N GLN A 594 6.65 -22.04 -29.20
CA GLN A 594 6.51 -21.98 -30.65
C GLN A 594 5.92 -20.66 -31.14
N TYR A 595 5.09 -20.02 -30.31
CA TYR A 595 4.39 -18.78 -30.65
C TYR A 595 5.21 -17.53 -30.31
N THR A 596 6.18 -17.67 -29.40
CA THR A 596 6.92 -16.54 -28.82
C THR A 596 8.39 -16.53 -29.20
N GLY A 597 8.83 -17.49 -30.03
CA GLY A 597 10.22 -17.61 -30.48
C GLY A 597 11.17 -17.97 -29.34
N GLY A 598 10.72 -18.82 -28.41
CA GLY A 598 11.52 -19.28 -27.26
C GLY A 598 11.61 -18.31 -26.09
N LYS A 599 10.85 -17.21 -26.11
CA LYS A 599 10.87 -16.22 -25.02
C LYS A 599 9.99 -16.58 -23.84
N PHE A 600 8.88 -17.26 -24.10
CA PHE A 600 8.07 -17.91 -23.08
C PHE A 600 8.19 -19.42 -23.24
N SER A 601 8.37 -20.12 -22.12
CA SER A 601 8.44 -21.57 -22.11
C SER A 601 7.68 -22.08 -20.91
N SER A 602 6.77 -23.03 -21.16
CA SER A 602 5.95 -23.62 -20.12
C SER A 602 6.50 -24.96 -19.64
N TYR A 603 6.32 -25.23 -18.35
CA TYR A 603 6.66 -26.51 -17.73
C TYR A 603 5.43 -27.05 -17.00
N GLU A 604 5.07 -28.31 -17.29
CA GLU A 604 3.93 -28.97 -16.65
C GLU A 604 4.36 -29.68 -15.37
N LEU A 605 3.83 -29.20 -14.25
CA LEU A 605 3.97 -29.79 -12.93
C LEU A 605 2.83 -30.77 -12.69
N ASN A 606 3.15 -32.07 -12.67
CA ASN A 606 2.18 -33.13 -12.40
C ASN A 606 1.87 -33.22 -10.89
N ILE A 607 0.63 -32.99 -10.48
CA ILE A 607 0.24 -33.05 -9.06
C ILE A 607 -0.21 -34.45 -8.62
N CYS A 608 -0.13 -35.45 -9.49
CA CYS A 608 -0.49 -36.82 -9.17
C CYS A 608 0.67 -37.59 -8.53
N TYR A 609 0.34 -38.52 -7.63
CA TYR A 609 1.27 -39.44 -6.99
C TYR A 609 0.68 -40.87 -6.90
N PRO A 610 1.54 -41.91 -6.79
CA PRO A 610 1.06 -43.28 -6.71
C PRO A 610 0.16 -43.55 -5.51
N VAL A 611 -0.99 -44.19 -5.71
CA VAL A 611 -1.93 -44.58 -4.65
C VAL A 611 -1.25 -45.45 -3.59
N ALA A 612 -0.25 -46.25 -3.98
CA ALA A 612 0.53 -47.08 -3.09
C ALA A 612 1.27 -46.30 -1.97
N TRP A 613 1.48 -44.99 -2.14
CA TRP A 613 2.11 -44.14 -1.12
C TRP A 613 1.16 -43.77 0.03
N GLY A 614 -0.14 -44.03 -0.11
CA GLY A 614 -1.12 -43.74 0.92
C GLY A 614 -1.18 -42.25 1.28
N LYS A 615 -1.51 -41.95 2.54
CA LYS A 615 -1.71 -40.58 3.04
C LYS A 615 -0.42 -39.79 3.13
N GLU A 616 0.71 -40.46 3.39
CA GLU A 616 2.05 -39.89 3.44
C GLU A 616 2.50 -39.36 2.06
N GLY A 617 1.88 -39.84 0.98
CA GLY A 617 2.18 -39.43 -0.38
C GLY A 617 1.90 -37.95 -0.67
N ILE A 618 0.95 -37.31 0.02
CA ILE A 618 0.62 -35.89 -0.19
C ILE A 618 1.82 -35.01 0.22
N GLU A 619 2.34 -35.20 1.43
CA GLU A 619 3.46 -34.40 1.95
C GLU A 619 4.72 -34.60 1.09
N ALA A 620 5.03 -35.86 0.76
CA ALA A 620 6.16 -36.19 -0.09
C ALA A 620 6.05 -35.58 -1.50
N ARG A 621 4.86 -35.68 -2.13
CA ARG A 621 4.67 -35.13 -3.47
C ARG A 621 4.63 -33.60 -3.46
N LEU A 622 4.06 -32.95 -2.44
CA LEU A 622 4.13 -31.49 -2.30
C LEU A 622 5.58 -31.01 -2.18
N ALA A 623 6.39 -31.61 -1.30
CA ALA A 623 7.80 -31.24 -1.18
C ALA A 623 8.56 -31.43 -2.50
N SER A 624 8.31 -32.54 -3.21
CA SER A 624 8.88 -32.78 -4.53
C SER A 624 8.38 -31.80 -5.59
N LEU A 625 7.11 -31.38 -5.54
CA LEU A 625 6.51 -30.43 -6.48
C LEU A 625 7.12 -29.04 -6.32
N CYS A 626 7.29 -28.57 -5.08
CA CYS A 626 7.94 -27.28 -4.80
C CYS A 626 9.40 -27.29 -5.30
N ALA A 627 10.14 -28.38 -5.07
CA ALA A 627 11.51 -28.52 -5.58
C ALA A 627 11.55 -28.53 -7.13
N GLU A 628 10.65 -29.30 -7.75
CA GLU A 628 10.51 -29.38 -9.21
C GLU A 628 10.17 -28.01 -9.83
N ALA A 629 9.28 -27.24 -9.19
CA ALA A 629 8.94 -25.88 -9.61
C ALA A 629 10.14 -24.93 -9.55
N VAL A 630 10.93 -24.99 -8.47
CA VAL A 630 12.17 -24.20 -8.33
C VAL A 630 13.19 -24.57 -9.40
N ASP A 631 13.39 -25.86 -9.65
CA ASP A 631 14.35 -26.34 -10.65
C ASP A 631 13.90 -26.00 -12.07
N ALA A 632 12.59 -26.06 -12.37
CA ALA A 632 12.04 -25.63 -13.65
C ALA A 632 12.29 -24.13 -13.90
N VAL A 633 12.01 -23.28 -12.91
CA VAL A 633 12.27 -21.83 -13.04
C VAL A 633 13.75 -21.54 -13.23
N LYS A 634 14.63 -22.21 -12.48
CA LYS A 634 16.09 -22.08 -12.65
C LYS A 634 16.59 -22.59 -14.00
N SER A 635 15.89 -23.55 -14.61
CA SER A 635 16.20 -24.08 -15.93
C SER A 635 15.71 -23.18 -17.08
N GLY A 636 15.05 -22.06 -16.77
CA GLY A 636 14.62 -21.06 -17.76
C GLY A 636 13.14 -21.09 -18.13
N TYR A 637 12.35 -22.00 -17.55
CA TYR A 637 10.89 -21.99 -17.72
C TYR A 637 10.27 -20.83 -16.96
N ASN A 638 9.36 -20.09 -17.59
CA ASN A 638 8.76 -18.88 -17.02
C ASN A 638 7.23 -18.94 -16.90
N ILE A 639 6.64 -20.06 -17.30
CA ILE A 639 5.23 -20.39 -17.06
C ILE A 639 5.18 -21.80 -16.45
N LEU A 640 4.53 -21.93 -15.30
CA LEU A 640 4.31 -23.23 -14.65
C LEU A 640 2.84 -23.62 -14.81
N ILE A 641 2.59 -24.82 -15.32
CA ILE A 641 1.25 -25.38 -15.49
C ILE A 641 1.08 -26.47 -14.43
N VAL A 642 0.33 -26.18 -13.36
CA VAL A 642 -0.01 -27.15 -12.33
C VAL A 642 -1.17 -28.01 -12.84
N SER A 643 -0.96 -29.33 -12.99
CA SER A 643 -1.91 -30.20 -13.68
C SER A 643 -2.16 -31.54 -12.97
N ASP A 644 -3.44 -31.92 -12.91
CA ASP A 644 -3.96 -33.20 -12.41
C ASP A 644 -4.36 -34.17 -13.54
N ARG A 645 -4.05 -33.85 -14.79
CA ARG A 645 -4.50 -34.62 -15.97
C ARG A 645 -4.00 -36.07 -16.02
N ARG A 646 -2.97 -36.39 -15.25
CA ARG A 646 -2.42 -37.75 -15.12
C ARG A 646 -3.11 -38.56 -14.02
N ALA A 647 -4.21 -38.08 -13.45
CA ALA A 647 -4.99 -38.85 -12.49
C ALA A 647 -5.60 -40.07 -13.18
N ASP A 648 -5.34 -41.25 -12.62
CA ASP A 648 -5.82 -42.53 -13.10
C ASP A 648 -6.04 -43.50 -11.93
N ARG A 649 -6.20 -44.80 -12.23
CA ARG A 649 -6.42 -45.84 -11.22
C ARG A 649 -5.27 -45.97 -10.23
N ASP A 650 -4.04 -45.75 -10.67
CA ASP A 650 -2.82 -45.99 -9.91
C ASP A 650 -2.22 -44.68 -9.37
N ASN A 651 -2.65 -43.53 -9.87
CA ASN A 651 -2.17 -42.19 -9.52
C ASN A 651 -3.30 -41.26 -9.09
N VAL A 652 -3.23 -40.75 -7.85
CA VAL A 652 -4.21 -39.81 -7.29
C VAL A 652 -3.66 -38.39 -7.28
N ALA A 653 -4.50 -37.40 -7.56
CA ALA A 653 -4.13 -35.99 -7.57
C ALA A 653 -4.13 -35.38 -6.17
N ILE A 654 -3.12 -34.55 -5.87
CA ILE A 654 -3.22 -33.58 -4.77
C ILE A 654 -4.33 -32.58 -5.11
N PRO A 655 -5.15 -32.12 -4.14
CA PRO A 655 -6.09 -31.03 -4.39
C PRO A 655 -5.40 -29.81 -5.00
N ALA A 656 -5.85 -29.36 -6.17
CA ALA A 656 -5.19 -28.32 -6.95
C ALA A 656 -4.95 -27.02 -6.15
N LEU A 657 -5.90 -26.61 -5.31
CA LEU A 657 -5.75 -25.45 -4.42
C LEU A 657 -4.54 -25.58 -3.47
N LEU A 658 -4.30 -26.78 -2.93
CA LEU A 658 -3.15 -27.05 -2.06
C LEU A 658 -1.85 -27.06 -2.87
N ALA A 659 -1.86 -27.71 -4.03
CA ALA A 659 -0.69 -27.80 -4.91
C ALA A 659 -0.24 -26.44 -5.46
N THR A 660 -1.16 -25.53 -5.76
CA THR A 660 -0.85 -24.17 -6.21
C THR A 660 -0.37 -23.26 -5.07
N SER A 661 -0.77 -23.55 -3.83
CA SER A 661 -0.41 -22.74 -2.66
C SER A 661 0.96 -23.09 -2.06
N ALA A 662 1.40 -24.34 -2.27
CA ALA A 662 2.70 -24.85 -1.83
C ALA A 662 3.80 -24.43 -2.79
#